data_AF-A0A9P6F9X7-F1
#
_entry.id   AF-A0A9P6F9X7-F1
#
_cell.length_a   1.000
_cell.length_b   1.000
_cell.length_c   1.000
_cell.angle_alpha   90.00
_cell.angle_beta   90.00
_cell.angle_gamma   90.00
#
_symmetry.space_group_name_H-M   'P 1'
#
loop_
_entity.id
_entity.type
_entity.pdbx_description
1 polymer ?
#
loop_
_entity_poly.entity_id
_entity_poly.type
_entity_poly.pdbx_seq_one_letter_code
_entity_poly.pdbx_strand_id
1 'polypeptide(L)'
;MLLLRPPFTTATDSSVSKLISVCLCPQSIYTTTEEIKGNGIVTPPVPSSLNYFAHIHHLNLDVGAMDPLQPVSQENWRSEQMYFLSAEFSQLRRSHHLARTYSNSLYHQRELVNMPRQVLLYREVTWLFANPVLEQLQSLTIPLSDIKRYTNIVCMMKSLEHIRYLLDEIWTHPVIRNSDGAEEKDVRMEEILSLAVQLVKDHVRLFPRRLRMVSSCNWDKRTEHSRQMIPEDVQLEIFRMLPPVQRMESLTGDNWMRVAAHPEATDLQFVETLLNNTPAEQWFGTSYDYRQLLQRCRTLKNLDIPPLGQGSFAWAVQEKRDHEGRIITNKGQGLAAWEEDLLPYGLVPLENFTIKEQLKPLTDEVDDVAFAFSQTLATITVTTLGTDTEMRRIQLGRGWVDLPMLTQLEIQSNFARLDLHPELLSHCPNVTSVKLSDRTYGYQCQDIVPCQAAHLAHVETLALTGWSALTFHQATLHSAKRLTTLAVTLELDSEDGCFIPPPSELKWSYGIEDDNRVGTEFQEPPAILRPQWTWDWYLPCLTDLYLTSEFAYCIQFQFLIGCPSLRSLALDMHSVDNDCLIMIPEDLVAPSIWGDPTSPPARIVVPSLRFLSLRGRWIMDDAYMLDIMTGMFPNLEDWVLDGWEDITLRGLIAVLRTQQPTSHYKTVFTSLALPSEQEEEEFGVLRKTRITGHEVLLPVTVYFYDIPYGEIHTVYRLTTGV
;
A
#
# COMPACT_ATOMS: atom_id res chain seq x y z
N MET A 1 -23.32 -41.89 -24.88
CA MET A 1 -24.47 -40.96 -24.88
C MET A 1 -25.44 -41.37 -23.77
N LEU A 2 -25.07 -41.08 -22.52
CA LEU A 2 -25.97 -41.16 -21.36
C LEU A 2 -26.60 -39.78 -21.23
N LEU A 3 -27.84 -39.64 -21.71
CA LEU A 3 -28.66 -38.49 -21.41
C LEU A 3 -28.93 -38.52 -19.90
N LEU A 4 -28.22 -37.71 -19.13
CA LEU A 4 -28.81 -37.15 -17.93
C LEU A 4 -30.04 -36.38 -18.44
N ARG A 5 -31.23 -36.99 -18.36
CA ARG A 5 -32.49 -36.26 -18.34
C ARG A 5 -32.56 -35.66 -16.94
N PRO A 6 -32.28 -34.36 -16.74
CA PRO A 6 -32.74 -33.75 -15.52
C PRO A 6 -34.28 -33.64 -15.60
N PRO A 7 -35.01 -33.53 -14.49
CA PRO A 7 -36.43 -33.22 -14.51
C PRO A 7 -36.61 -31.72 -14.74
N PHE A 8 -36.13 -31.20 -15.87
CA PHE A 8 -36.40 -29.85 -16.34
C PHE A 8 -37.12 -29.94 -17.68
N THR A 9 -38.35 -30.44 -17.65
CA THR A 9 -39.37 -30.09 -18.65
C THR A 9 -40.29 -29.11 -17.94
N THR A 10 -39.98 -27.81 -17.92
CA THR A 10 -40.73 -26.83 -18.73
C THR A 10 -40.11 -25.41 -18.75
N ALA A 11 -38.82 -25.24 -18.42
CA ALA A 11 -38.16 -23.93 -18.56
C ALA A 11 -36.76 -24.08 -19.17
N THR A 12 -36.54 -23.41 -20.29
CA THR A 12 -35.27 -23.35 -21.03
C THR A 12 -34.22 -22.58 -20.23
N ASP A 13 -33.43 -23.27 -19.41
CA ASP A 13 -32.19 -22.70 -18.89
C ASP A 13 -31.12 -22.75 -19.99
N SER A 14 -31.13 -21.73 -20.86
CA SER A 14 -30.34 -21.66 -22.10
C SER A 14 -28.82 -21.62 -21.88
N SER A 15 -28.39 -21.36 -20.66
CA SER A 15 -27.00 -21.10 -20.28
C SER A 15 -26.16 -22.37 -20.25
N VAL A 16 -26.67 -23.41 -19.58
CA VAL A 16 -26.01 -24.73 -19.47
C VAL A 16 -26.12 -25.50 -20.78
N SER A 17 -27.25 -25.38 -21.47
CA SER A 17 -27.43 -25.97 -22.81
C SER A 17 -26.47 -25.38 -23.84
N LYS A 18 -26.18 -24.07 -23.81
CA LYS A 18 -25.19 -23.44 -24.70
C LYS A 18 -23.75 -23.87 -24.40
N LEU A 19 -23.35 -23.95 -23.12
CA LEU A 19 -22.00 -24.37 -22.75
C LEU A 19 -21.73 -25.83 -23.15
N ILE A 20 -22.72 -26.71 -22.92
CA ILE A 20 -22.68 -28.12 -23.32
C ILE A 20 -22.79 -28.27 -24.86
N SER A 21 -23.61 -27.47 -25.53
CA SER A 21 -23.80 -27.51 -26.99
C SER A 21 -22.58 -27.01 -27.78
N VAL A 22 -21.79 -26.08 -27.23
CA VAL A 22 -20.58 -25.56 -27.92
C VAL A 22 -19.41 -26.55 -27.81
N CYS A 23 -19.29 -27.29 -26.70
CA CYS A 23 -18.18 -28.22 -26.49
C CYS A 23 -18.43 -29.65 -27.01
N LEU A 24 -19.68 -30.07 -27.22
CA LEU A 24 -20.02 -31.48 -27.52
C LEU A 24 -20.70 -31.71 -28.88
N CYS A 25 -21.03 -30.66 -29.64
CA CYS A 25 -21.44 -30.83 -31.04
C CYS A 25 -20.25 -30.49 -31.95
N PRO A 26 -19.64 -31.47 -32.64
CA PRO A 26 -18.78 -31.14 -33.76
C PRO A 26 -19.65 -30.41 -34.77
N GLN A 27 -19.46 -29.09 -34.90
CA GLN A 27 -20.02 -28.37 -36.04
C GLN A 27 -19.45 -29.06 -37.27
N SER A 28 -20.31 -29.74 -38.01
CA SER A 28 -19.98 -30.23 -39.34
C SER A 28 -19.73 -28.98 -40.17
N ILE A 29 -18.46 -28.63 -40.34
CA ILE A 29 -18.04 -27.57 -41.26
C ILE A 29 -18.32 -28.14 -42.64
N TYR A 30 -19.53 -27.89 -43.15
CA TYR A 30 -19.83 -28.11 -44.55
C TYR A 30 -19.05 -27.07 -45.34
N THR A 31 -17.90 -27.49 -45.88
CA THR A 31 -17.23 -26.74 -46.94
C THR A 31 -18.13 -26.84 -48.17
N THR A 32 -18.84 -25.77 -48.48
CA THR A 32 -19.54 -25.58 -49.75
C THR A 32 -18.49 -25.56 -50.85
N THR A 33 -18.24 -26.72 -51.46
CA THR A 33 -17.48 -26.83 -52.71
C THR A 33 -18.49 -26.84 -53.85
N GLU A 34 -18.31 -25.89 -54.77
CA GLU A 34 -19.14 -25.68 -55.95
C GLU A 34 -19.20 -26.94 -56.84
N GLU A 35 -20.36 -27.10 -57.47
CA GLU A 35 -20.72 -28.19 -58.36
C GLU A 35 -19.69 -28.43 -59.48
N ILE A 36 -19.06 -29.61 -59.47
CA ILE A 36 -18.51 -30.21 -60.69
C ILE A 36 -19.28 -31.51 -60.96
N LYS A 37 -20.08 -31.49 -62.03
CA LYS A 37 -20.81 -32.62 -62.57
C LYS A 37 -19.84 -33.70 -63.07
N GLY A 38 -19.80 -34.83 -62.38
CA GLY A 38 -19.15 -36.05 -62.85
C GLY A 38 -19.59 -37.26 -62.02
N ASN A 39 -20.18 -38.27 -62.68
CA ASN A 39 -20.73 -39.50 -62.08
C ASN A 39 -19.62 -40.45 -61.56
N GLY A 40 -18.90 -40.05 -60.52
CA GLY A 40 -18.08 -40.94 -59.70
C GLY A 40 -18.69 -41.03 -58.31
N ILE A 41 -19.01 -42.24 -57.84
CA ILE A 41 -19.33 -42.48 -56.42
C ILE A 41 -18.03 -42.28 -55.64
N VAL A 42 -17.75 -41.03 -55.28
CA VAL A 42 -16.74 -40.70 -54.28
C VAL A 42 -17.47 -40.80 -52.95
N THR A 43 -17.27 -41.89 -52.22
CA THR A 43 -17.59 -41.92 -50.78
C THR A 43 -16.87 -40.73 -50.16
N PRO A 44 -17.59 -39.76 -49.56
CA PRO A 44 -16.95 -38.62 -48.93
C PRO A 44 -15.94 -39.16 -47.90
N PRO A 45 -14.73 -38.60 -47.81
CA PRO A 45 -13.81 -38.97 -46.75
C PRO A 45 -14.58 -38.77 -45.44
N VAL A 46 -14.79 -39.86 -44.69
CA VAL A 46 -15.41 -39.80 -43.37
C VAL A 46 -14.58 -38.77 -42.62
N PRO A 47 -15.13 -37.60 -42.26
CA PRO A 47 -14.37 -36.60 -41.54
C PRO A 47 -13.91 -37.29 -40.26
N SER A 48 -12.60 -37.47 -40.11
CA SER A 48 -12.03 -37.95 -38.86
C SER A 48 -12.57 -37.01 -37.80
N SER A 49 -13.45 -37.52 -36.93
CA SER A 49 -14.07 -36.70 -35.90
C SER A 49 -12.95 -36.10 -35.07
N LEU A 50 -12.68 -34.81 -35.25
CA LEU A 50 -11.70 -34.08 -34.47
C LEU A 50 -12.05 -34.28 -33.00
N ASN A 51 -11.26 -35.08 -32.31
CA ASN A 51 -11.47 -35.34 -30.90
C ASN A 51 -10.84 -34.19 -30.11
N TYR A 52 -11.58 -33.09 -29.95
CA TYR A 52 -11.11 -31.90 -29.23
C TYR A 52 -10.64 -32.21 -27.80
N PHE A 53 -11.19 -33.26 -27.18
CA PHE A 53 -10.75 -33.74 -25.88
C PHE A 53 -9.27 -34.15 -25.87
N ALA A 54 -8.74 -34.70 -26.96
CA ALA A 54 -7.33 -35.10 -27.06
C ALA A 54 -6.34 -33.93 -26.88
N HIS A 55 -6.81 -32.68 -26.98
CA HIS A 55 -5.99 -31.49 -26.78
C HIS A 55 -6.11 -30.87 -25.38
N ILE A 56 -6.98 -31.41 -24.52
CA ILE A 56 -7.16 -30.93 -23.14
C ILE A 56 -6.11 -31.57 -22.24
N HIS A 57 -5.09 -30.79 -21.89
CA HIS A 57 -4.07 -31.18 -20.90
C HIS A 57 -4.28 -30.53 -19.53
N HIS A 58 -5.05 -29.44 -19.46
CA HIS A 58 -5.31 -28.72 -18.22
C HIS A 58 -6.81 -28.52 -18.08
N LEU A 59 -7.38 -29.07 -17.00
CA LEU A 59 -8.79 -28.90 -16.69
C LEU A 59 -8.92 -28.18 -15.34
N ASN A 60 -8.76 -26.87 -15.40
CA ASN A 60 -8.82 -25.97 -14.25
C ASN A 60 -9.96 -24.97 -14.44
N LEU A 61 -11.21 -25.44 -14.34
CA LEU A 61 -12.38 -24.60 -14.55
C LEU A 61 -12.42 -23.49 -13.48
N ASP A 62 -12.56 -22.24 -13.89
CA ASP A 62 -12.77 -21.12 -12.96
C ASP A 62 -14.17 -21.22 -12.36
N VAL A 63 -14.29 -21.07 -11.04
CA VAL A 63 -15.58 -21.09 -10.35
C VAL A 63 -16.46 -19.95 -10.83
N GLY A 64 -15.86 -18.79 -11.16
CA GLY A 64 -16.58 -17.64 -11.71
C GLY A 64 -17.22 -17.91 -13.07
N ALA A 65 -16.73 -18.89 -13.84
CA ALA A 65 -17.35 -19.28 -15.11
C ALA A 65 -18.69 -20.03 -14.92
N MET A 66 -18.97 -20.49 -13.69
CA MET A 66 -20.24 -21.12 -13.31
C MET A 66 -21.23 -20.15 -12.66
N ASP A 67 -20.87 -18.87 -12.55
CA ASP A 67 -21.81 -17.84 -12.13
C ASP A 67 -22.87 -17.68 -13.23
N PRO A 68 -24.19 -17.78 -12.92
CA PRO A 68 -25.20 -17.60 -13.92
C PRO A 68 -25.04 -16.23 -14.58
N LEU A 69 -24.80 -16.23 -15.90
CA LEU A 69 -24.60 -15.02 -16.72
C LEU A 69 -25.79 -14.05 -16.70
N GLN A 70 -26.93 -14.45 -16.12
CA GLN A 70 -28.09 -13.60 -15.91
C GLN A 70 -28.63 -13.78 -14.49
N PRO A 71 -28.97 -12.68 -13.79
CA PRO A 71 -29.68 -12.76 -12.52
C PRO A 71 -31.01 -13.50 -12.74
N VAL A 72 -31.22 -14.56 -11.96
CA VAL A 72 -32.44 -15.36 -12.02
C VAL A 72 -33.63 -14.45 -11.72
N SER A 73 -34.62 -14.43 -12.62
CA SER A 73 -35.85 -13.65 -12.42
C SER A 73 -36.54 -14.03 -11.09
N GLN A 74 -37.29 -13.10 -10.49
CA GLN A 74 -37.93 -13.32 -9.19
C GLN A 74 -38.92 -14.49 -9.19
N GLU A 75 -39.53 -14.82 -10.34
CA GLU A 75 -40.42 -15.98 -10.50
C GLU A 75 -39.64 -17.30 -10.57
N ASN A 76 -38.53 -17.34 -11.30
CA ASN A 76 -37.66 -18.53 -11.36
C ASN A 76 -37.07 -18.87 -9.98
N TRP A 77 -36.79 -17.84 -9.16
CA TRP A 77 -36.30 -18.01 -7.79
C TRP A 77 -37.24 -18.82 -6.90
N ARG A 78 -38.57 -18.60 -6.96
CA ARG A 78 -39.52 -19.35 -6.12
C ARG A 78 -39.56 -20.84 -6.50
N SER A 79 -39.54 -21.13 -7.79
CA SER A 79 -39.50 -22.52 -8.28
C SER A 79 -38.19 -23.21 -7.89
N GLU A 80 -37.07 -22.51 -7.97
CA GLU A 80 -35.78 -23.01 -7.51
C GLU A 80 -35.81 -23.27 -5.99
N GLN A 81 -36.30 -22.33 -5.19
CA GLN A 81 -36.43 -22.50 -3.73
C GLN A 81 -37.30 -23.72 -3.39
N MET A 82 -38.42 -23.91 -4.10
CA MET A 82 -39.27 -25.09 -3.93
C MET A 82 -38.56 -26.39 -4.31
N TYR A 83 -37.71 -26.37 -5.34
CA TYR A 83 -36.87 -27.51 -5.69
C TYR A 83 -35.83 -27.80 -4.58
N PHE A 84 -35.16 -26.79 -4.03
CA PHE A 84 -34.21 -26.98 -2.93
C PHE A 84 -34.86 -27.54 -1.65
N LEU A 85 -36.14 -27.25 -1.44
CA LEU A 85 -36.95 -27.82 -0.35
C LEU A 85 -37.54 -29.20 -0.70
N SER A 86 -37.42 -29.66 -1.94
CA SER A 86 -38.03 -30.92 -2.39
C SER A 86 -37.33 -32.15 -1.81
N ALA A 87 -38.07 -33.27 -1.77
CA ALA A 87 -37.52 -34.57 -1.43
C ALA A 87 -36.45 -35.03 -2.43
N GLU A 88 -36.59 -34.64 -3.70
CA GLU A 88 -35.65 -34.96 -4.77
C GLU A 88 -34.30 -34.29 -4.53
N PHE A 89 -34.27 -32.97 -4.32
CA PHE A 89 -33.02 -32.28 -3.99
C PHE A 89 -32.45 -32.79 -2.67
N SER A 90 -33.29 -33.10 -1.68
CA SER A 90 -32.85 -33.70 -0.42
C SER A 90 -32.21 -35.09 -0.62
N GLN A 91 -32.66 -35.87 -1.61
CA GLN A 91 -32.05 -37.14 -1.99
C GLN A 91 -30.73 -36.90 -2.73
N LEU A 92 -30.71 -35.98 -3.69
CA LEU A 92 -29.53 -35.59 -4.44
C LEU A 92 -28.42 -35.08 -3.50
N ARG A 93 -28.78 -34.20 -2.56
CA ARG A 93 -27.92 -33.70 -1.48
C ARG A 93 -27.33 -34.82 -0.63
N ARG A 94 -28.13 -35.84 -0.30
CA ARG A 94 -27.67 -37.02 0.45
C ARG A 94 -26.72 -37.88 -0.37
N SER A 95 -27.01 -38.10 -1.66
CA SER A 95 -26.18 -38.91 -2.54
C SER A 95 -24.85 -38.26 -2.92
N HIS A 96 -24.80 -36.93 -3.00
CA HIS A 96 -23.59 -36.16 -3.31
C HIS A 96 -22.88 -35.65 -2.06
N HIS A 97 -23.32 -36.10 -0.87
CA HIS A 97 -22.76 -35.70 0.41
C HIS A 97 -22.50 -34.19 0.46
N LEU A 98 -23.50 -33.30 0.34
CA LEU A 98 -23.25 -31.86 0.53
C LEU A 98 -23.20 -31.51 2.03
N ALA A 99 -22.45 -30.47 2.42
CA ALA A 99 -22.27 -30.10 3.82
C ALA A 99 -23.62 -29.79 4.51
N ARG A 100 -23.74 -30.13 5.79
CA ARG A 100 -24.94 -29.81 6.58
C ARG A 100 -25.03 -28.30 6.86
N THR A 101 -23.89 -27.61 6.93
CA THR A 101 -23.79 -26.15 7.12
C THR A 101 -24.55 -25.38 6.05
N TYR A 102 -24.53 -25.83 4.79
CA TYR A 102 -25.38 -25.26 3.74
C TYR A 102 -26.85 -25.20 4.16
N SER A 103 -27.38 -26.22 4.85
CA SER A 103 -28.79 -26.24 5.24
C SER A 103 -29.18 -25.23 6.32
N ASN A 104 -28.25 -24.81 7.19
CA ASN A 104 -28.53 -23.81 8.21
C ASN A 104 -28.48 -22.39 7.62
N SER A 105 -27.57 -22.15 6.67
CA SER A 105 -27.39 -20.85 6.03
C SER A 105 -28.46 -20.56 4.95
N LEU A 106 -29.11 -21.60 4.40
CA LEU A 106 -30.26 -21.50 3.48
C LEU A 106 -31.48 -20.77 4.09
N TYR A 107 -31.59 -20.66 5.42
CA TYR A 107 -32.76 -20.06 6.08
C TYR A 107 -32.76 -18.52 6.10
N HIS A 108 -31.62 -17.86 5.86
CA HIS A 108 -31.49 -16.43 6.14
C HIS A 108 -31.06 -15.53 4.97
N GLN A 109 -30.48 -16.04 3.86
CA GLN A 109 -30.05 -15.17 2.75
C GLN A 109 -30.23 -15.80 1.35
N ARG A 110 -30.68 -14.97 0.39
CA ARG A 110 -30.94 -15.32 -1.03
C ARG A 110 -29.68 -15.80 -1.77
N GLU A 111 -28.49 -15.34 -1.36
CA GLU A 111 -27.22 -15.65 -2.04
C GLU A 111 -26.73 -17.09 -1.79
N LEU A 112 -27.17 -17.73 -0.70
CA LEU A 112 -26.62 -19.02 -0.26
C LEU A 112 -27.28 -20.25 -0.90
N VAL A 113 -28.43 -20.08 -1.54
CA VAL A 113 -29.17 -21.19 -2.18
C VAL A 113 -28.56 -21.60 -3.51
N ASN A 114 -27.91 -20.68 -4.22
CA ASN A 114 -27.25 -20.97 -5.50
C ASN A 114 -25.97 -21.79 -5.33
N MET A 115 -25.30 -21.67 -4.18
CA MET A 115 -24.00 -22.28 -3.93
C MET A 115 -24.02 -23.81 -4.06
N PRO A 116 -24.91 -24.57 -3.37
CA PRO A 116 -24.98 -26.02 -3.53
C PRO A 116 -25.20 -26.48 -4.98
N ARG A 117 -26.04 -25.76 -5.76
CA ARG A 117 -26.31 -26.09 -7.16
C ARG A 117 -25.08 -25.85 -8.03
N GLN A 118 -24.43 -24.69 -7.90
CA GLN A 118 -23.23 -24.38 -8.66
C GLN A 118 -22.11 -25.38 -8.35
N VAL A 119 -21.95 -25.76 -7.08
CA VAL A 119 -21.01 -26.79 -6.64
C VAL A 119 -21.29 -28.13 -7.31
N LEU A 120 -22.55 -28.60 -7.29
CA LEU A 120 -22.94 -29.85 -7.96
C LEU A 120 -22.71 -29.81 -9.47
N LEU A 121 -23.09 -28.71 -10.12
CA LEU A 121 -22.87 -28.53 -11.55
C LEU A 121 -21.37 -28.53 -11.87
N TYR A 122 -20.55 -27.85 -11.07
CA TYR A 122 -19.11 -27.84 -11.24
C TYR A 122 -18.50 -29.23 -11.10
N ARG A 123 -18.92 -30.02 -10.09
CA ARG A 123 -18.46 -31.41 -9.92
C ARG A 123 -18.77 -32.24 -11.15
N GLU A 124 -20.02 -32.24 -11.60
CA GLU A 124 -20.44 -33.09 -12.73
C GLU A 124 -19.86 -32.63 -14.06
N VAL A 125 -19.75 -31.32 -14.28
CA VAL A 125 -19.11 -30.77 -15.48
C VAL A 125 -17.61 -31.10 -15.48
N THR A 126 -16.90 -30.85 -14.38
CA THR A 126 -15.47 -31.18 -14.26
C THR A 126 -15.25 -32.67 -14.51
N TRP A 127 -16.06 -33.54 -13.89
CA TRP A 127 -15.95 -34.98 -14.09
C TRP A 127 -16.23 -35.42 -15.52
N LEU A 128 -17.29 -34.88 -16.14
CA LEU A 128 -17.67 -35.18 -17.52
C LEU A 128 -16.54 -34.84 -18.50
N PHE A 129 -15.86 -33.71 -18.28
CA PHE A 129 -14.72 -33.31 -19.09
C PHE A 129 -13.44 -34.07 -18.74
N ALA A 130 -13.20 -34.39 -17.46
CA ALA A 130 -11.98 -35.06 -17.01
C ALA A 130 -11.95 -36.52 -17.46
N ASN A 131 -13.02 -37.27 -17.19
CA ASN A 131 -13.06 -38.74 -17.29
C ASN A 131 -12.56 -39.31 -18.63
N PRO A 132 -12.92 -38.76 -19.81
CA PRO A 132 -12.44 -39.26 -21.09
C PRO A 132 -10.94 -39.03 -21.35
N VAL A 133 -10.28 -38.15 -20.59
CA VAL A 133 -8.92 -37.64 -20.85
C VAL A 133 -7.99 -37.71 -19.64
N LEU A 134 -8.37 -38.39 -18.57
CA LEU A 134 -7.60 -38.47 -17.32
C LEU A 134 -6.11 -38.82 -17.54
N GLU A 135 -5.84 -39.73 -18.48
CA GLU A 135 -4.49 -40.20 -18.78
C GLU A 135 -3.56 -39.15 -19.39
N GLN A 136 -4.09 -38.10 -20.00
CA GLN A 136 -3.32 -37.03 -20.65
C GLN A 136 -3.34 -35.71 -19.89
N LEU A 137 -4.18 -35.59 -18.85
CA LEU A 137 -4.26 -34.40 -18.02
C LEU A 137 -2.94 -34.23 -17.26
N GLN A 138 -2.37 -33.03 -17.40
CA GLN A 138 -1.20 -32.53 -16.67
C GLN A 138 -1.62 -31.67 -15.49
N SER A 139 -2.82 -31.08 -15.51
CA SER A 139 -3.37 -30.32 -14.38
C SER A 139 -4.88 -30.54 -14.25
N LEU A 140 -5.35 -30.68 -13.01
CA LEU A 140 -6.75 -30.94 -12.69
C LEU A 140 -7.17 -30.20 -11.40
N THR A 141 -8.27 -29.45 -11.49
CA THR A 141 -8.99 -28.97 -10.30
C THR A 141 -9.93 -30.05 -9.78
N ILE A 142 -9.84 -30.39 -8.49
CA ILE A 142 -10.64 -31.41 -7.83
C ILE A 142 -11.46 -30.75 -6.71
N PRO A 143 -12.81 -30.77 -6.80
CA PRO A 143 -13.68 -30.42 -5.67
C PRO A 143 -13.42 -31.37 -4.50
N LEU A 144 -13.07 -30.84 -3.33
CA LEU A 144 -12.70 -31.66 -2.17
C LEU A 144 -13.85 -32.56 -1.72
N SER A 145 -15.07 -32.07 -1.80
CA SER A 145 -16.27 -32.84 -1.58
C SER A 145 -16.48 -34.10 -2.46
N ASP A 146 -15.88 -34.14 -3.65
CA ASP A 146 -15.99 -35.24 -4.62
C ASP A 146 -14.66 -36.01 -4.73
N ILE A 147 -13.71 -35.74 -3.82
CA ILE A 147 -12.35 -36.30 -3.80
C ILE A 147 -12.36 -37.83 -3.87
N LYS A 148 -13.36 -38.47 -3.24
CA LYS A 148 -13.54 -39.93 -3.20
C LYS A 148 -13.63 -40.54 -4.60
N ARG A 149 -14.26 -39.83 -5.55
CA ARG A 149 -14.39 -40.25 -6.94
C ARG A 149 -13.01 -40.34 -7.59
N TYR A 150 -12.16 -39.35 -7.34
CA TYR A 150 -10.81 -39.23 -7.90
C TYR A 150 -9.81 -40.20 -7.25
N THR A 151 -9.94 -40.48 -5.95
CA THR A 151 -9.08 -41.49 -5.27
C THR A 151 -9.25 -42.89 -5.88
N ASN A 152 -10.46 -43.25 -6.32
CA ASN A 152 -10.74 -44.57 -6.89
C ASN A 152 -10.14 -44.79 -8.28
N ILE A 153 -9.73 -43.73 -8.97
CA ILE A 153 -9.22 -43.76 -10.36
C ILE A 153 -7.83 -43.12 -10.49
N VAL A 154 -7.13 -42.94 -9.38
CA VAL A 154 -5.79 -42.32 -9.35
C VAL A 154 -4.81 -43.00 -10.31
N CYS A 155 -4.94 -44.32 -10.52
CA CYS A 155 -4.13 -45.09 -11.46
C CYS A 155 -4.27 -44.69 -12.93
N MET A 156 -5.32 -43.94 -13.29
CA MET A 156 -5.49 -43.40 -14.64
C MET A 156 -4.81 -42.05 -14.83
N MET A 157 -4.36 -41.37 -13.77
CA MET A 157 -3.83 -40.00 -13.82
C MET A 157 -2.32 -39.94 -14.09
N LYS A 158 -1.81 -40.78 -15.00
CA LYS A 158 -0.36 -40.99 -15.22
C LYS A 158 0.40 -39.71 -15.61
N SER A 159 -0.26 -38.79 -16.31
CA SER A 159 0.35 -37.56 -16.79
C SER A 159 0.20 -36.38 -15.84
N LEU A 160 -0.49 -36.54 -14.72
CA LEU A 160 -0.86 -35.44 -13.83
C LEU A 160 0.36 -34.88 -13.09
N GLU A 161 0.65 -33.61 -13.31
CA GLU A 161 1.75 -32.87 -12.68
C GLU A 161 1.24 -31.88 -11.62
N HIS A 162 -0.01 -31.43 -11.71
CA HIS A 162 -0.57 -30.39 -10.85
C HIS A 162 -1.99 -30.75 -10.39
N ILE A 163 -2.22 -30.76 -9.08
CA ILE A 163 -3.55 -30.86 -8.47
C ILE A 163 -3.92 -29.51 -7.87
N ARG A 164 -5.15 -29.06 -8.11
CA ARG A 164 -5.73 -27.90 -7.43
C ARG A 164 -6.98 -28.33 -6.67
N TYR A 165 -6.96 -28.30 -5.35
CA TYR A 165 -8.13 -28.56 -4.54
C TYR A 165 -9.04 -27.35 -4.51
N LEU A 166 -10.29 -27.56 -4.90
CA LEU A 166 -11.32 -26.56 -4.76
C LEU A 166 -12.03 -26.77 -3.42
N LEU A 167 -11.90 -25.79 -2.53
CA LEU A 167 -12.51 -25.78 -1.20
C LEU A 167 -14.00 -25.40 -1.35
N ASP A 168 -14.81 -26.38 -1.76
CA ASP A 168 -16.25 -26.25 -2.02
C ASP A 168 -17.13 -26.74 -0.86
N GLU A 169 -16.53 -26.99 0.29
CA GLU A 169 -17.17 -27.47 1.51
C GLU A 169 -17.04 -26.40 2.58
N ILE A 170 -18.17 -25.86 3.07
CA ILE A 170 -18.13 -24.85 4.12
C ILE A 170 -17.85 -25.49 5.47
N TRP A 171 -16.61 -25.38 5.91
CA TRP A 171 -16.18 -25.72 7.26
C TRP A 171 -16.33 -24.50 8.17
N THR A 172 -16.85 -24.70 9.37
CA THR A 172 -16.87 -23.66 10.40
C THR A 172 -15.51 -23.61 11.07
N HIS A 173 -14.64 -22.71 10.61
CA HIS A 173 -13.46 -22.29 11.35
C HIS A 173 -13.75 -20.90 11.92
N PRO A 174 -13.56 -20.62 13.22
CA PRO A 174 -12.85 -21.42 14.21
C PRO A 174 -13.73 -22.48 14.87
N VAL A 175 -13.05 -23.45 15.49
CA VAL A 175 -13.58 -24.38 16.50
C VAL A 175 -14.78 -23.75 17.18
N ILE A 176 -15.99 -24.22 16.86
CA ILE A 176 -17.15 -23.90 17.67
C ILE A 176 -16.85 -24.57 19.00
N ARG A 177 -16.35 -23.79 19.94
CA ARG A 177 -16.24 -24.24 21.32
C ARG A 177 -17.68 -24.42 21.76
N ASN A 178 -18.04 -25.66 22.03
CA ASN A 178 -19.30 -25.94 22.68
C ASN A 178 -19.34 -25.15 24.00
N SER A 179 -20.54 -24.96 24.56
CA SER A 179 -20.72 -24.21 25.81
C SER A 179 -19.93 -24.77 27.00
N ASP A 180 -19.37 -25.99 26.88
CA ASP A 180 -18.47 -26.66 27.83
C ASP A 180 -16.97 -26.46 27.51
N GLY A 181 -16.63 -25.73 26.44
CA GLY A 181 -15.27 -25.53 25.96
C GLY A 181 -14.70 -26.68 25.12
N ALA A 182 -15.47 -27.75 24.86
CA ALA A 182 -15.00 -28.88 24.06
C ALA A 182 -14.96 -28.50 22.57
N GLU A 183 -13.85 -28.86 21.91
CA GLU A 183 -13.69 -28.69 20.47
C GLU A 183 -14.45 -29.80 19.74
N GLU A 184 -15.56 -29.47 19.07
CA GLU A 184 -16.25 -30.42 18.21
C GLU A 184 -15.48 -30.53 16.88
N LYS A 185 -14.71 -31.61 16.75
CA LYS A 185 -14.04 -31.94 15.49
C LYS A 185 -15.07 -32.32 14.43
N ASP A 186 -15.04 -31.63 13.29
CA ASP A 186 -15.83 -32.01 12.13
C ASP A 186 -15.23 -33.29 11.52
N VAL A 187 -15.76 -34.45 11.94
CA VAL A 187 -15.36 -35.79 11.47
C VAL A 187 -15.34 -35.88 9.94
N ARG A 188 -16.24 -35.16 9.27
CA ARG A 188 -16.33 -35.16 7.81
C ARG A 188 -15.21 -34.34 7.18
N MET A 189 -14.83 -33.22 7.77
CA MET A 189 -13.65 -32.46 7.34
C MET A 189 -12.40 -33.35 7.43
N GLU A 190 -12.21 -34.05 8.55
CA GLU A 190 -11.09 -34.99 8.73
C GLU A 190 -11.10 -36.12 7.68
N GLU A 191 -12.27 -36.70 7.37
CA GLU A 191 -12.40 -37.73 6.32
C GLU A 191 -12.01 -37.18 4.93
N ILE A 192 -12.53 -36.01 4.55
CA ILE A 192 -12.25 -35.40 3.23
C ILE A 192 -10.77 -35.04 3.09
N LEU A 193 -10.17 -34.44 4.12
CA LEU A 193 -8.76 -34.09 4.13
C LEU A 193 -7.87 -35.35 4.10
N SER A 194 -8.25 -36.41 4.81
CA SER A 194 -7.58 -37.70 4.75
C SER A 194 -7.61 -38.30 3.33
N LEU A 195 -8.74 -38.20 2.63
CA LEU A 195 -8.84 -38.64 1.24
C LEU A 195 -7.99 -37.79 0.29
N ALA A 196 -7.89 -36.48 0.52
CA ALA A 196 -7.02 -35.59 -0.26
C ALA A 196 -5.54 -35.95 -0.08
N VAL A 197 -5.10 -36.24 1.15
CA VAL A 197 -3.77 -36.76 1.45
C VAL A 197 -3.56 -38.11 0.76
N GLN A 198 -4.52 -39.01 0.86
CA GLN A 198 -4.45 -40.36 0.29
C GLN A 198 -4.35 -40.32 -1.25
N LEU A 199 -5.07 -39.43 -1.92
CA LEU A 199 -4.97 -39.23 -3.37
C LEU A 199 -3.53 -38.91 -3.77
N VAL A 200 -2.92 -37.93 -3.10
CA VAL A 200 -1.53 -37.50 -3.37
C VAL A 200 -0.56 -38.65 -3.10
N LYS A 201 -0.73 -39.33 -1.97
CA LYS A 201 0.09 -40.48 -1.57
C LYS A 201 0.05 -41.61 -2.60
N ASP A 202 -1.15 -41.98 -3.06
CA ASP A 202 -1.32 -43.03 -4.06
C ASP A 202 -0.75 -42.61 -5.42
N HIS A 203 -0.94 -41.36 -5.82
CA HIS A 203 -0.40 -40.83 -7.07
C HIS A 203 1.13 -40.84 -7.07
N VAL A 204 1.77 -40.29 -6.03
CA VAL A 204 3.23 -40.25 -5.89
C VAL A 204 3.82 -41.68 -5.86
N ARG A 205 3.14 -42.63 -5.22
CA ARG A 205 3.55 -44.04 -5.20
C ARG A 205 3.49 -44.68 -6.58
N LEU A 206 2.42 -44.43 -7.34
CA LEU A 206 2.20 -45.02 -8.66
C LEU A 206 3.04 -44.35 -9.76
N PHE A 207 3.25 -43.04 -9.65
CA PHE A 207 3.96 -42.20 -10.63
C PHE A 207 5.04 -41.36 -9.95
N PRO A 208 6.16 -41.98 -9.53
CA PRO A 208 7.20 -41.28 -8.78
C PRO A 208 7.71 -40.03 -9.50
N ARG A 209 7.82 -38.92 -8.75
CA ARG A 209 8.28 -37.60 -9.23
C ARG A 209 7.43 -36.95 -10.33
N ARG A 210 6.26 -37.52 -10.66
CA ARG A 210 5.39 -36.97 -11.69
C ARG A 210 4.57 -35.79 -11.18
N LEU A 211 3.93 -35.94 -10.03
CA LEU A 211 3.20 -34.85 -9.37
C LEU A 211 4.20 -33.84 -8.79
N ARG A 212 4.10 -32.58 -9.21
CA ARG A 212 5.04 -31.50 -8.88
C ARG A 212 4.41 -30.45 -7.97
N MET A 213 3.10 -30.26 -8.05
CA MET A 213 2.41 -29.20 -7.34
C MET A 213 1.03 -29.65 -6.86
N VAL A 214 0.72 -29.29 -5.62
CA VAL A 214 -0.62 -29.32 -5.08
C VAL A 214 -0.92 -27.91 -4.57
N SER A 215 -2.09 -27.39 -4.88
CA SER A 215 -2.54 -26.08 -4.42
C SER A 215 -4.00 -26.16 -4.00
N SER A 216 -4.50 -25.15 -3.29
CA SER A 216 -5.93 -25.03 -3.00
C SER A 216 -6.46 -23.68 -3.46
N CYS A 217 -7.75 -23.62 -3.77
CA CYS A 217 -8.45 -22.36 -3.98
C CYS A 217 -9.84 -22.39 -3.35
N ASN A 218 -10.28 -21.23 -2.89
CA ASN A 218 -11.63 -21.06 -2.38
C ASN A 218 -12.66 -21.10 -3.51
N TRP A 219 -13.82 -21.68 -3.20
CA TRP A 219 -14.97 -21.65 -4.07
C TRP A 219 -15.44 -20.21 -4.33
N ASP A 220 -15.51 -19.39 -3.29
CA ASP A 220 -15.98 -18.01 -3.40
C ASP A 220 -14.83 -17.01 -3.29
N LYS A 221 -14.67 -16.18 -4.31
CA LYS A 221 -13.79 -14.99 -4.25
C LYS A 221 -14.52 -13.77 -3.70
N ARG A 222 -15.86 -13.76 -3.70
CA ARG A 222 -16.71 -12.61 -3.35
C ARG A 222 -17.05 -12.56 -1.87
N THR A 223 -17.20 -13.70 -1.19
CA THR A 223 -17.41 -13.72 0.26
C THR A 223 -16.07 -13.67 0.99
N GLU A 224 -15.54 -12.47 1.20
CA GLU A 224 -14.32 -12.26 1.99
C GLU A 224 -14.39 -12.88 3.41
N HIS A 225 -15.61 -13.08 3.91
CA HIS A 225 -15.94 -13.59 5.25
C HIS A 225 -15.56 -15.06 5.51
N SER A 226 -15.11 -15.82 4.51
CA SER A 226 -14.82 -17.25 4.67
C SER A 226 -13.66 -17.71 3.79
N ARG A 227 -12.52 -17.03 3.85
CA ARG A 227 -11.27 -17.57 3.29
C ARG A 227 -10.94 -18.88 3.99
N GLN A 228 -11.33 -19.99 3.38
CA GLN A 228 -10.97 -21.32 3.83
C GLN A 228 -9.55 -21.63 3.37
N MET A 229 -8.86 -22.42 4.17
CA MET A 229 -7.56 -22.98 3.84
C MET A 229 -7.52 -24.42 4.33
N ILE A 230 -6.81 -25.27 3.62
CA ILE A 230 -6.47 -26.61 4.13
C ILE A 230 -5.62 -26.38 5.40
N PRO A 231 -5.88 -27.08 6.52
CA PRO A 231 -5.05 -26.98 7.72
C PRO A 231 -3.56 -27.16 7.41
N GLU A 232 -2.70 -26.37 8.06
CA GLU A 232 -1.27 -26.30 7.75
C GLU A 232 -0.56 -27.66 7.90
N ASP A 233 -0.94 -28.45 8.90
CA ASP A 233 -0.42 -29.79 9.14
C ASP A 233 -0.73 -30.74 7.97
N VAL A 234 -1.96 -30.68 7.44
CA VAL A 234 -2.39 -31.45 6.25
C VAL A 234 -1.66 -30.97 4.99
N GLN A 235 -1.51 -29.65 4.82
CA GLN A 235 -0.73 -29.10 3.70
C GLN A 235 0.72 -29.56 3.75
N LEU A 236 1.34 -29.53 4.93
CA LEU A 236 2.72 -29.95 5.14
C LEU A 236 2.89 -31.46 4.87
N GLU A 237 1.93 -32.29 5.28
CA GLU A 237 1.90 -33.72 4.95
C GLU A 237 1.84 -33.94 3.44
N ILE A 238 0.95 -33.22 2.73
CA ILE A 238 0.86 -33.23 1.27
C ILE A 238 2.20 -32.85 0.63
N PHE A 239 2.79 -31.72 1.04
CA PHE A 239 4.02 -31.23 0.43
C PHE A 239 5.24 -32.11 0.70
N ARG A 240 5.31 -32.78 1.86
CA ARG A 240 6.37 -33.77 2.17
C ARG A 240 6.38 -34.96 1.20
N MET A 241 5.24 -35.26 0.55
CA MET A 241 5.17 -36.30 -0.47
C MET A 241 5.60 -35.82 -1.86
N LEU A 242 5.60 -34.52 -2.12
CA LEU A 242 5.99 -33.94 -3.41
C LEU A 242 7.52 -33.79 -3.53
N PRO A 243 8.09 -33.76 -4.75
CA PRO A 243 9.50 -33.43 -4.93
C PRO A 243 9.80 -31.99 -4.47
N PRO A 244 11.01 -31.72 -3.94
CA PRO A 244 11.43 -30.38 -3.56
C PRO A 244 11.50 -29.45 -4.78
N VAL A 245 11.31 -28.16 -4.55
CA VAL A 245 11.38 -27.15 -5.62
C VAL A 245 12.85 -26.90 -5.95
N GLN A 246 13.23 -27.15 -7.21
CA GLN A 246 14.64 -27.05 -7.64
C GLN A 246 15.07 -25.63 -8.02
N ARG A 247 14.13 -24.76 -8.39
CA ARG A 247 14.43 -23.40 -8.83
C ARG A 247 13.28 -22.48 -8.47
N MET A 248 13.34 -21.91 -7.27
CA MET A 248 12.35 -20.98 -6.77
C MET A 248 12.90 -19.56 -6.89
N GLU A 249 12.27 -18.72 -7.71
CA GLU A 249 12.67 -17.31 -7.88
C GLU A 249 12.03 -16.41 -6.83
N SER A 250 10.84 -16.78 -6.33
CA SER A 250 10.11 -16.01 -5.32
C SER A 250 9.62 -16.90 -4.18
N LEU A 251 9.91 -16.53 -2.94
CA LEU A 251 9.35 -17.12 -1.72
C LEU A 251 8.25 -16.21 -1.19
N THR A 252 7.03 -16.74 -1.11
CA THR A 252 5.83 -15.99 -0.70
C THR A 252 5.08 -16.77 0.38
N GLY A 253 4.12 -16.12 1.05
CA GLY A 253 3.21 -16.81 1.96
C GLY A 253 2.51 -18.02 1.32
N ASP A 254 2.18 -17.94 0.02
CA ASP A 254 1.44 -18.98 -0.72
C ASP A 254 2.28 -20.23 -1.02
N ASN A 255 3.60 -20.11 -1.11
CA ASN A 255 4.48 -21.23 -1.47
C ASN A 255 5.45 -21.64 -0.36
N TRP A 256 5.46 -20.92 0.77
CA TRP A 256 6.28 -21.20 1.94
C TRP A 256 6.20 -22.66 2.39
N MET A 257 4.98 -23.20 2.49
CA MET A 257 4.75 -24.56 2.99
C MET A 257 5.46 -25.63 2.16
N ARG A 258 5.77 -25.36 0.88
CA ARG A 258 6.57 -26.25 0.03
C ARG A 258 8.03 -26.28 0.44
N VAL A 259 8.59 -25.14 0.84
CA VAL A 259 9.95 -25.02 1.38
C VAL A 259 10.02 -25.65 2.76
N ALA A 260 9.07 -25.34 3.64
CA ALA A 260 8.99 -25.90 4.98
C ALA A 260 8.85 -27.43 5.01
N ALA A 261 8.26 -28.02 3.97
CA ALA A 261 8.18 -29.47 3.82
C ALA A 261 9.53 -30.14 3.52
N HIS A 262 10.44 -29.42 2.86
CA HIS A 262 11.74 -29.92 2.39
C HIS A 262 12.84 -28.86 2.56
N PRO A 263 13.11 -28.41 3.79
CA PRO A 263 13.97 -27.25 3.99
C PRO A 263 15.36 -27.48 3.43
N GLU A 264 16.02 -28.60 3.76
CA GLU A 264 17.37 -28.92 3.29
C GLU A 264 17.47 -29.27 1.81
N ALA A 265 16.39 -29.82 1.22
CA ALA A 265 16.41 -30.30 -0.17
C ALA A 265 15.95 -29.26 -1.19
N THR A 266 15.29 -28.19 -0.74
CA THR A 266 14.87 -27.08 -1.61
C THR A 266 16.06 -26.19 -1.91
N ASP A 267 16.30 -25.90 -3.18
CA ASP A 267 17.39 -25.01 -3.55
C ASP A 267 16.94 -23.55 -3.48
N LEU A 268 17.41 -22.84 -2.45
CA LEU A 268 17.08 -21.45 -2.19
C LEU A 268 18.06 -20.47 -2.84
N GLN A 269 19.13 -20.96 -3.48
CA GLN A 269 20.16 -20.08 -4.05
C GLN A 269 19.62 -19.16 -5.14
N PHE A 270 18.48 -19.52 -5.76
CA PHE A 270 17.82 -18.78 -6.84
C PHE A 270 16.71 -17.85 -6.36
N VAL A 271 16.44 -17.77 -5.06
CA VAL A 271 15.36 -16.91 -4.54
C VAL A 271 15.81 -15.45 -4.65
N GLU A 272 15.20 -14.71 -5.56
CA GLU A 272 15.44 -13.28 -5.76
C GLU A 272 14.50 -12.42 -4.92
N THR A 273 13.29 -12.92 -4.64
CA THR A 273 12.26 -12.14 -3.94
C THR A 273 11.66 -12.95 -2.80
N LEU A 274 11.62 -12.37 -1.60
CA LEU A 274 10.96 -12.94 -0.44
C LEU A 274 9.90 -11.94 0.04
N LEU A 275 8.62 -12.33 -0.04
CA LEU A 275 7.49 -11.49 0.33
C LEU A 275 6.58 -12.23 1.33
N ASN A 276 6.58 -11.78 2.57
CA ASN A 276 5.62 -12.29 3.53
C ASN A 276 5.21 -11.22 4.55
N ASN A 277 3.90 -10.97 4.63
CA ASN A 277 3.33 -10.06 5.63
C ASN A 277 2.76 -10.81 6.84
N THR A 278 2.81 -12.14 6.86
CA THR A 278 2.37 -12.97 7.98
C THR A 278 3.41 -12.90 9.11
N PRO A 279 3.01 -12.74 10.38
CA PRO A 279 3.92 -12.71 11.52
C PRO A 279 4.91 -13.89 11.54
N ALA A 280 6.14 -13.62 11.97
CA ALA A 280 7.23 -14.59 11.92
C ALA A 280 6.92 -15.90 12.68
N GLU A 281 6.15 -15.84 13.77
CA GLU A 281 5.76 -17.01 14.57
C GLU A 281 4.83 -17.95 13.80
N GLN A 282 3.90 -17.37 13.04
CA GLN A 282 2.97 -18.11 12.19
C GLN A 282 3.71 -18.64 10.96
N TRP A 283 4.68 -17.88 10.47
CA TRP A 283 5.40 -18.23 9.27
C TRP A 283 6.39 -19.37 9.50
N PHE A 284 7.35 -19.20 10.40
CA PHE A 284 8.42 -20.18 10.62
C PHE A 284 8.01 -21.31 11.58
N GLY A 285 6.91 -21.12 12.31
CA GLY A 285 6.58 -21.97 13.44
C GLY A 285 7.64 -21.89 14.53
N THR A 286 7.52 -22.74 15.56
CA THR A 286 8.50 -22.80 16.66
C THR A 286 9.78 -23.55 16.32
N SER A 287 9.84 -24.22 15.15
CA SER A 287 10.86 -25.22 14.84
C SER A 287 11.88 -24.78 13.77
N TYR A 288 11.64 -23.69 13.05
CA TYR A 288 12.47 -23.32 11.91
C TYR A 288 13.31 -22.06 12.14
N ASP A 289 14.62 -22.17 11.92
CA ASP A 289 15.57 -21.06 12.05
C ASP A 289 15.60 -20.24 10.76
N TYR A 290 14.88 -19.11 10.76
CA TYR A 290 14.83 -18.18 9.61
C TYR A 290 16.22 -17.64 9.21
N ARG A 291 17.19 -17.62 10.13
CA ARG A 291 18.54 -17.12 9.83
C ARG A 291 19.24 -18.02 8.81
N GLN A 292 19.10 -19.33 8.98
CA GLN A 292 19.65 -20.32 8.04
C GLN A 292 18.97 -20.24 6.67
N LEU A 293 17.69 -19.87 6.64
CA LEU A 293 16.99 -19.69 5.38
C LEU A 293 17.48 -18.46 4.61
N LEU A 294 17.56 -17.29 5.27
CA LEU A 294 18.05 -16.08 4.62
C LEU A 294 19.50 -16.25 4.14
N GLN A 295 20.34 -16.96 4.91
CA GLN A 295 21.70 -17.32 4.52
C GLN A 295 21.79 -18.18 3.25
N ARG A 296 20.71 -18.89 2.87
CA ARG A 296 20.70 -19.73 1.67
C ARG A 296 20.18 -19.00 0.43
N CYS A 297 19.50 -17.86 0.61
CA CYS A 297 18.98 -17.03 -0.47
C CYS A 297 20.08 -16.14 -1.09
N ARG A 298 21.01 -16.74 -1.82
CA ARG A 298 22.22 -16.06 -2.33
C ARG A 298 21.96 -15.03 -3.41
N THR A 299 20.85 -15.13 -4.14
CA THR A 299 20.44 -14.14 -5.15
C THR A 299 19.37 -13.17 -4.65
N LEU A 300 19.12 -13.08 -3.34
CA LEU A 300 18.05 -12.26 -2.79
C LEU A 300 18.28 -10.78 -3.09
N LYS A 301 17.33 -10.19 -3.81
CA LYS A 301 17.28 -8.76 -4.16
C LYS A 301 16.17 -8.02 -3.43
N ASN A 302 15.02 -8.67 -3.21
CA ASN A 302 13.84 -8.06 -2.62
C ASN A 302 13.43 -8.80 -1.36
N LEU A 303 13.31 -8.10 -0.24
CA LEU A 303 12.91 -8.65 1.05
C LEU A 303 11.80 -7.79 1.66
N ASP A 304 10.58 -8.33 1.76
CA ASP A 304 9.42 -7.73 2.43
C ASP A 304 8.94 -8.70 3.52
N ILE A 305 9.19 -8.38 4.79
CA ILE A 305 8.98 -9.28 5.93
C ILE A 305 8.44 -8.54 7.16
N PRO A 306 7.81 -9.24 8.13
CA PRO A 306 7.66 -8.71 9.48
C PRO A 306 9.02 -8.65 10.21
N PRO A 307 9.11 -7.92 11.33
CA PRO A 307 10.23 -8.03 12.26
C PRO A 307 10.47 -9.47 12.70
N LEU A 308 11.73 -9.89 12.63
CA LEU A 308 12.18 -11.23 12.99
C LEU A 308 12.78 -11.28 14.40
N GLY A 309 13.04 -10.10 14.98
CA GLY A 309 13.59 -9.88 16.31
C GLY A 309 15.10 -9.63 16.28
N GLN A 310 15.64 -9.41 17.48
CA GLN A 310 17.02 -8.96 17.65
C GLN A 310 18.05 -9.96 17.07
N GLY A 311 19.04 -9.41 16.36
CA GLY A 311 20.15 -10.16 15.78
C GLY A 311 19.75 -11.08 14.61
N SER A 312 18.61 -10.80 13.97
CA SER A 312 18.15 -11.57 12.80
C SER A 312 19.09 -11.47 11.60
N PHE A 313 19.82 -10.35 11.50
CA PHE A 313 20.76 -10.06 10.41
C PHE A 313 22.22 -9.98 10.89
N ALA A 314 22.51 -10.31 12.15
CA ALA A 314 23.86 -10.34 12.70
C ALA A 314 24.81 -11.26 11.90
N TRP A 315 24.28 -12.32 11.28
CA TRP A 315 25.05 -13.18 10.39
C TRP A 315 25.54 -12.45 9.14
N ALA A 316 24.71 -11.58 8.56
CA ALA A 316 25.04 -10.84 7.34
C ALA A 316 26.07 -9.74 7.65
N VAL A 317 25.93 -9.11 8.83
CA VAL A 317 26.93 -8.19 9.38
C VAL A 317 28.28 -8.89 9.55
N GLN A 318 28.30 -10.09 10.11
CA GLN A 318 29.53 -10.87 10.27
C GLN A 318 30.12 -11.27 8.92
N GLU A 319 29.30 -11.75 7.98
CA GLU A 319 29.73 -12.13 6.63
C GLU A 319 30.39 -10.97 5.89
N LYS A 320 29.81 -9.76 5.99
CA LYS A 320 30.42 -8.53 5.44
C LYS A 320 31.77 -8.22 6.10
N ARG A 321 31.85 -8.25 7.44
CA ARG A 321 33.10 -7.97 8.17
C ARG A 321 34.21 -8.96 7.79
N ASP A 322 33.87 -10.24 7.66
CA ASP A 322 34.80 -11.27 7.24
C ASP A 322 35.29 -11.02 5.80
N HIS A 323 34.39 -10.61 4.90
CA HIS A 323 34.73 -10.24 3.52
C HIS A 323 35.69 -9.03 3.47
N GLU A 324 35.38 -7.96 4.19
CA GLU A 324 36.22 -6.76 4.27
C GLU A 324 37.58 -7.06 4.92
N GLY A 325 37.60 -7.89 5.97
CA GLY A 325 38.83 -8.34 6.62
C GLY A 325 39.77 -9.08 5.66
N ARG A 326 39.24 -9.96 4.81
CA ARG A 326 40.02 -10.66 3.77
C ARG A 326 40.59 -9.71 2.72
N ILE A 327 39.82 -8.68 2.32
CA ILE A 327 40.30 -7.66 1.37
C ILE A 327 41.51 -6.92 1.97
N ILE A 328 41.48 -6.58 3.25
CA ILE A 328 42.57 -5.87 3.93
C ILE A 328 43.81 -6.76 4.05
N THR A 329 43.66 -8.03 4.43
CA THR A 329 44.81 -8.96 4.56
C THR A 329 45.46 -9.26 3.22
N ASN A 330 44.68 -9.38 2.14
CA ASN A 330 45.18 -9.74 0.82
C ASN A 330 45.86 -8.58 0.08
N LYS A 331 45.55 -7.32 0.43
CA LYS A 331 46.27 -6.14 -0.10
C LYS A 331 47.77 -6.16 0.23
N GLY A 332 48.20 -6.94 1.23
CA GLY A 332 49.62 -7.10 1.57
C GLY A 332 50.38 -8.16 0.77
N GLN A 333 49.72 -9.07 0.03
CA GLN A 333 50.35 -10.26 -0.55
C GLN A 333 50.63 -10.22 -2.06
N GLY A 334 50.43 -9.08 -2.73
CA GLY A 334 50.76 -8.90 -4.15
C GLY A 334 49.65 -9.41 -5.08
N LEU A 335 49.52 -8.76 -6.24
CA LEU A 335 48.41 -8.85 -7.20
C LEU A 335 48.11 -10.23 -7.81
N ALA A 336 48.91 -11.26 -7.54
CA ALA A 336 48.85 -12.52 -8.30
C ALA A 336 47.86 -13.58 -7.78
N ALA A 337 47.18 -13.34 -6.64
CA ALA A 337 46.31 -14.34 -5.99
C ALA A 337 44.80 -13.98 -5.96
N TRP A 338 44.36 -13.02 -6.77
CA TRP A 338 43.00 -12.44 -6.66
C TRP A 338 41.92 -13.17 -7.47
N GLU A 339 42.28 -14.15 -8.30
CA GLU A 339 41.34 -14.76 -9.26
C GLU A 339 40.67 -16.07 -8.82
N GLU A 340 41.14 -16.78 -7.77
CA GLU A 340 40.61 -18.12 -7.45
C GLU A 340 39.89 -18.28 -6.10
N ASP A 341 40.01 -17.33 -5.16
CA ASP A 341 39.45 -17.46 -3.78
C ASP A 341 38.33 -16.46 -3.45
N LEU A 342 37.64 -15.92 -4.46
CA LEU A 342 36.38 -15.24 -4.22
C LEU A 342 35.39 -16.26 -3.66
N LEU A 343 34.74 -15.92 -2.53
CA LEU A 343 33.63 -16.70 -1.94
C LEU A 343 32.79 -17.29 -3.08
N PRO A 344 32.56 -18.62 -3.14
CA PRO A 344 31.96 -19.25 -4.32
C PRO A 344 30.60 -18.64 -4.73
N TYR A 345 29.98 -17.85 -3.85
CA TYR A 345 28.65 -17.26 -4.01
C TYR A 345 28.55 -15.74 -3.76
N GLY A 346 29.63 -15.03 -3.43
CA GLY A 346 29.59 -13.58 -3.12
C GLY A 346 28.73 -13.20 -1.90
N LEU A 347 28.69 -11.90 -1.57
CA LEU A 347 27.73 -11.34 -0.61
C LEU A 347 26.32 -11.29 -1.23
N VAL A 348 25.27 -11.43 -0.41
CA VAL A 348 23.89 -11.37 -0.89
C VAL A 348 23.58 -9.97 -1.44
N PRO A 349 23.10 -9.82 -2.69
CA PRO A 349 22.91 -8.53 -3.34
C PRO A 349 21.55 -7.93 -3.03
N LEU A 350 21.24 -7.68 -1.75
CA LEU A 350 19.95 -7.13 -1.36
C LEU A 350 19.81 -5.68 -1.85
N GLU A 351 18.81 -5.42 -2.68
CA GLU A 351 18.53 -4.13 -3.31
C GLU A 351 17.35 -3.42 -2.64
N ASN A 352 16.29 -4.14 -2.30
CA ASN A 352 15.07 -3.57 -1.73
C ASN A 352 14.72 -4.27 -0.42
N PHE A 353 14.70 -3.49 0.66
CA PHE A 353 14.33 -3.96 1.99
C PHE A 353 13.06 -3.27 2.48
N THR A 354 12.06 -4.06 2.82
CA THR A 354 10.81 -3.62 3.43
C THR A 354 10.57 -4.41 4.70
N ILE A 355 10.33 -3.71 5.80
CA ILE A 355 9.96 -4.31 7.08
C ILE A 355 8.69 -3.67 7.61
N LYS A 356 7.68 -4.51 7.87
CA LYS A 356 6.36 -4.08 8.35
C LYS A 356 6.14 -4.62 9.74
N GLU A 357 6.40 -3.78 10.74
CA GLU A 357 6.08 -4.10 12.11
C GLU A 357 4.56 -4.18 12.30
N GLN A 358 4.11 -5.30 12.87
CA GLN A 358 2.70 -5.57 13.17
C GLN A 358 2.53 -5.91 14.66
N LEU A 359 3.02 -7.10 15.05
CA LEU A 359 2.86 -7.61 16.41
C LEU A 359 4.13 -7.48 17.25
N LYS A 360 5.30 -7.55 16.62
CA LYS A 360 6.60 -7.50 17.29
C LYS A 360 7.29 -6.16 17.04
N PRO A 361 7.90 -5.57 18.09
CA PRO A 361 8.65 -4.34 17.92
C PRO A 361 9.86 -4.57 17.01
N LEU A 362 10.12 -3.59 16.14
CA LEU A 362 11.38 -3.44 15.44
C LEU A 362 12.54 -3.31 16.44
N THR A 363 13.67 -3.96 16.13
CA THR A 363 14.88 -3.96 16.95
C THR A 363 16.08 -3.45 16.14
N ASP A 364 17.17 -4.22 16.01
CA ASP A 364 18.40 -3.84 15.31
C ASP A 364 18.39 -4.19 13.81
N GLU A 365 17.28 -4.72 13.28
CA GLU A 365 17.24 -5.28 11.93
C GLU A 365 17.54 -4.26 10.83
N VAL A 366 17.04 -3.01 10.96
CA VAL A 366 17.28 -1.97 9.94
C VAL A 366 18.74 -1.57 9.90
N ASP A 367 19.36 -1.40 11.07
CA ASP A 367 20.76 -1.01 11.21
C ASP A 367 21.69 -2.13 10.72
N ASP A 368 21.38 -3.39 11.07
CA ASP A 368 22.12 -4.55 10.58
C ASP A 368 22.03 -4.68 9.05
N VAL A 369 20.85 -4.46 8.46
CA VAL A 369 20.63 -4.53 7.01
C VAL A 369 21.37 -3.40 6.30
N ALA A 370 21.24 -2.16 6.77
CA ALA A 370 21.95 -1.02 6.22
C ALA A 370 23.47 -1.24 6.25
N PHE A 371 24.00 -1.77 7.36
CA PHE A 371 25.41 -2.15 7.42
C PHE A 371 25.72 -3.31 6.45
N ALA A 372 25.06 -4.46 6.57
CA ALA A 372 25.42 -5.68 5.86
C ALA A 372 25.31 -5.56 4.33
N PHE A 373 24.35 -4.78 3.82
CA PHE A 373 24.05 -4.68 2.39
C PHE A 373 24.38 -3.30 1.81
N SER A 374 25.27 -2.55 2.46
CA SER A 374 25.50 -1.13 2.14
C SER A 374 25.87 -0.83 0.69
N GLN A 375 26.44 -1.81 -0.03
CA GLN A 375 26.89 -1.64 -1.42
C GLN A 375 25.80 -1.90 -2.47
N THR A 376 24.70 -2.55 -2.10
CA THR A 376 23.64 -2.97 -3.03
C THR A 376 22.29 -2.36 -2.71
N LEU A 377 22.08 -1.95 -1.46
CA LEU A 377 20.79 -1.47 -0.97
C LEU A 377 20.38 -0.17 -1.66
N ALA A 378 19.29 -0.23 -2.42
CA ALA A 378 18.71 0.87 -3.19
C ALA A 378 17.48 1.48 -2.51
N THR A 379 16.71 0.66 -1.80
CA THR A 379 15.48 1.08 -1.11
C THR A 379 15.40 0.50 0.30
N ILE A 380 15.09 1.36 1.28
CA ILE A 380 14.71 0.96 2.65
C ILE A 380 13.32 1.50 2.93
N THR A 381 12.38 0.62 3.26
CA THR A 381 11.03 0.96 3.68
C THR A 381 10.72 0.31 5.03
N VAL A 382 10.40 1.13 6.02
CA VAL A 382 10.02 0.68 7.37
C VAL A 382 8.61 1.20 7.64
N THR A 383 7.68 0.33 8.00
CA THR A 383 6.33 0.73 8.41
C THR A 383 6.00 0.10 9.74
N THR A 384 5.57 0.89 10.72
CA THR A 384 5.10 0.37 12.00
C THR A 384 3.58 0.50 12.12
N LEU A 385 2.92 -0.65 12.23
CA LEU A 385 1.48 -0.83 12.37
C LEU A 385 1.23 -1.41 13.76
N GLY A 386 1.20 -0.55 14.77
CA GLY A 386 0.91 -0.94 16.15
C GLY A 386 -0.52 -0.58 16.56
N THR A 387 -0.97 -1.12 17.68
CA THR A 387 -2.10 -0.56 18.44
C THR A 387 -1.66 -0.19 19.86
N ASP A 388 -0.34 -0.17 20.10
CA ASP A 388 0.19 0.08 21.42
C ASP A 388 -0.15 1.51 21.85
N THR A 389 -0.57 1.65 23.10
CA THR A 389 -0.89 2.93 23.71
C THR A 389 0.36 3.64 24.23
N GLU A 390 1.44 2.90 24.52
CA GLU A 390 2.68 3.50 25.01
C GLU A 390 3.57 3.94 23.85
N MET A 391 3.96 5.23 23.85
CA MET A 391 4.86 5.80 22.85
C MET A 391 6.28 5.26 23.05
N ARG A 392 6.64 4.19 22.33
CA ARG A 392 8.00 3.64 22.30
C ARG A 392 8.94 4.48 21.42
N ARG A 393 10.25 4.27 21.56
CA ARG A 393 11.29 4.90 20.71
C ARG A 393 11.91 3.85 19.79
N ILE A 394 12.11 4.21 18.52
CA ILE A 394 12.85 3.40 17.53
C ILE A 394 14.14 4.13 17.23
N GLN A 395 15.27 3.52 17.56
CA GLN A 395 16.58 4.06 17.22
C GLN A 395 16.97 3.59 15.82
N LEU A 396 17.41 4.53 14.97
CA LEU A 396 17.79 4.23 13.59
C LEU A 396 19.07 4.98 13.21
N GLY A 397 19.89 4.36 12.37
CA GLY A 397 21.11 4.97 11.83
C GLY A 397 22.38 4.59 12.59
N ARG A 398 22.29 3.73 13.63
CA ARG A 398 23.45 3.40 14.44
C ARG A 398 24.36 2.43 13.69
N GLY A 399 25.61 2.84 13.47
CA GLY A 399 26.57 2.00 12.77
C GLY A 399 26.30 1.86 11.28
N TRP A 400 25.45 2.72 10.71
CA TRP A 400 25.35 2.86 9.27
C TRP A 400 26.72 3.25 8.70
N VAL A 401 26.96 2.80 7.48
CA VAL A 401 28.12 3.18 6.67
C VAL A 401 27.57 3.76 5.37
N ASP A 402 28.44 4.31 4.53
CA ASP A 402 27.98 4.90 3.27
C ASP A 402 27.17 3.89 2.43
N LEU A 403 25.98 4.35 2.04
CA LEU A 403 24.98 3.67 1.23
C LEU A 403 24.94 4.32 -0.16
N PRO A 404 25.97 4.12 -1.00
CA PRO A 404 26.08 4.81 -2.29
C PRO A 404 24.97 4.45 -3.28
N MET A 405 24.29 3.31 -3.11
CA MET A 405 23.20 2.90 -4.01
C MET A 405 21.82 3.31 -3.49
N LEU A 406 21.71 3.79 -2.24
CA LEU A 406 20.42 4.12 -1.64
C LEU A 406 19.82 5.34 -2.33
N THR A 407 18.68 5.13 -2.98
CA THR A 407 17.93 6.17 -3.69
C THR A 407 16.63 6.54 -2.97
N GLN A 408 16.08 5.63 -2.18
CA GLN A 408 14.84 5.85 -1.43
C GLN A 408 14.97 5.37 0.02
N LEU A 409 14.66 6.26 0.95
CA LEU A 409 14.55 5.99 2.38
C LEU A 409 13.17 6.40 2.88
N GLU A 410 12.37 5.44 3.33
CA GLU A 410 11.02 5.65 3.83
C GLU A 410 10.83 4.97 5.19
N ILE A 411 10.53 5.74 6.22
CA ILE A 411 10.32 5.26 7.59
C ILE A 411 9.04 5.89 8.10
N GLN A 412 7.99 5.09 8.23
CA GLN A 412 6.68 5.49 8.71
C GLN A 412 6.39 4.84 10.05
N SER A 413 6.39 5.65 11.10
CA SER A 413 6.24 5.20 12.48
C SER A 413 4.96 5.72 13.13
N ASN A 414 3.85 5.03 12.89
CA ASN A 414 2.52 5.48 13.35
C ASN A 414 2.28 5.25 14.86
N PHE A 415 3.19 4.60 15.59
CA PHE A 415 3.00 4.30 17.02
C PHE A 415 4.30 4.36 17.82
N ALA A 416 5.33 5.02 17.29
CA ALA A 416 6.60 5.17 17.98
C ALA A 416 7.30 6.45 17.54
N ARG A 417 8.12 7.02 18.43
CA ARG A 417 9.02 8.14 18.13
C ARG A 417 10.26 7.63 17.41
N LEU A 418 10.67 8.32 16.34
CA LEU A 418 11.91 8.04 15.63
C LEU A 418 13.08 8.79 16.29
N ASP A 419 14.04 8.04 16.83
CA ASP A 419 15.28 8.56 17.39
C ASP A 419 16.40 8.34 16.36
N LEU A 420 16.67 9.37 15.55
CA LEU A 420 17.60 9.30 14.44
C LEU A 420 19.04 9.53 14.91
N HIS A 421 19.95 8.65 14.50
CA HIS A 421 21.37 8.87 14.70
C HIS A 421 21.82 10.15 13.96
N PRO A 422 22.66 11.01 14.57
CA PRO A 422 22.99 12.30 13.97
C PRO A 422 23.61 12.24 12.57
N GLU A 423 24.30 11.14 12.25
CA GLU A 423 24.99 10.93 10.96
C GLU A 423 24.16 10.11 9.96
N LEU A 424 22.90 9.76 10.26
CA LEU A 424 22.10 8.87 9.41
C LEU A 424 22.05 9.34 7.94
N LEU A 425 21.75 10.62 7.70
CA LEU A 425 21.63 11.17 6.36
C LEU A 425 22.99 11.43 5.67
N SER A 426 24.09 11.58 6.42
CA SER A 426 25.41 11.79 5.82
C SER A 426 25.91 10.53 5.10
N HIS A 427 25.43 9.36 5.51
CA HIS A 427 25.69 8.07 4.85
C HIS A 427 24.86 7.83 3.58
N CYS A 428 23.96 8.74 3.19
CA CYS A 428 23.03 8.53 2.08
C CYS A 428 23.26 9.54 0.92
N PRO A 429 24.46 9.60 0.30
CA PRO A 429 24.83 10.70 -0.61
C PRO A 429 24.01 10.76 -1.91
N ASN A 430 23.47 9.62 -2.36
CA ASN A 430 22.74 9.49 -3.63
C ASN A 430 21.22 9.39 -3.45
N VAL A 431 20.71 9.67 -2.24
CA VAL A 431 19.27 9.58 -1.97
C VAL A 431 18.50 10.62 -2.77
N THR A 432 17.40 10.19 -3.38
CA THR A 432 16.48 11.02 -4.18
C THR A 432 15.18 11.31 -3.45
N SER A 433 14.72 10.37 -2.61
CA SER A 433 13.50 10.51 -1.82
C SER A 433 13.76 10.09 -0.36
N VAL A 434 13.56 11.03 0.56
CA VAL A 434 13.62 10.80 2.01
C VAL A 434 12.24 11.11 2.60
N LYS A 435 11.62 10.11 3.24
CA LYS A 435 10.34 10.24 3.93
C LYS A 435 10.48 9.65 5.33
N LEU A 436 10.55 10.50 6.34
CA LEU A 436 10.66 10.10 7.74
C LEU A 436 9.45 10.65 8.47
N SER A 437 8.63 9.81 9.08
CA SER A 437 7.42 10.25 9.76
C SER A 437 7.20 9.50 11.05
N ASP A 438 6.82 10.22 12.09
CA ASP A 438 6.36 9.65 13.34
C ASP A 438 5.22 10.42 13.99
N ARG A 439 4.70 9.86 15.08
CA ARG A 439 3.59 10.43 15.85
C ARG A 439 3.98 11.38 16.96
N THR A 440 4.79 12.37 16.65
CA THR A 440 5.11 13.41 17.62
C THR A 440 4.06 14.51 17.58
N TYR A 441 3.13 14.48 18.56
CA TYR A 441 2.14 15.53 18.78
C TYR A 441 2.61 16.62 19.76
N GLY A 442 3.55 16.30 20.66
CA GLY A 442 4.04 17.25 21.66
C GLY A 442 5.46 16.90 22.09
N TYR A 443 6.23 17.93 22.44
CA TYR A 443 7.64 17.81 22.81
C TYR A 443 8.10 18.94 23.72
N GLN A 444 9.26 18.77 24.34
CA GLN A 444 9.99 19.83 25.03
C GLN A 444 11.19 20.21 24.17
N CYS A 445 11.46 21.51 24.02
CA CYS A 445 12.55 21.96 23.13
C CYS A 445 13.92 21.42 23.57
N GLN A 446 14.12 21.15 24.87
CA GLN A 446 15.36 20.63 25.45
C GLN A 446 15.68 19.18 25.09
N ASP A 447 14.67 18.41 24.65
CA ASP A 447 14.84 17.00 24.30
C ASP A 447 15.34 16.82 22.86
N ILE A 448 15.32 17.89 22.05
CA ILE A 448 15.68 17.84 20.63
C ILE A 448 17.20 17.74 20.49
N VAL A 449 17.66 16.60 19.99
CA VAL A 449 19.07 16.40 19.62
C VAL A 449 19.22 16.62 18.11
N PRO A 450 19.99 17.63 17.66
CA PRO A 450 20.16 17.90 16.24
C PRO A 450 20.91 16.77 15.53
N CYS A 451 20.46 16.42 14.33
CA CYS A 451 21.26 15.69 13.37
C CYS A 451 22.46 16.53 12.91
N GLN A 452 23.44 15.91 12.27
CA GLN A 452 24.50 16.63 11.58
C GLN A 452 24.04 17.07 10.20
N ALA A 453 24.65 18.15 9.69
CA ALA A 453 24.41 18.58 8.31
C ALA A 453 24.88 17.50 7.33
N ALA A 454 23.99 17.09 6.42
CA ALA A 454 24.29 16.11 5.38
C ALA A 454 24.46 16.78 4.00
N HIS A 455 25.16 16.11 3.08
CA HIS A 455 25.27 16.55 1.70
C HIS A 455 24.35 15.73 0.80
N LEU A 456 23.15 16.24 0.53
CA LEU A 456 22.10 15.56 -0.23
C LEU A 456 21.92 16.22 -1.61
N ALA A 457 22.95 16.16 -2.46
CA ALA A 457 22.94 16.85 -3.76
C ALA A 457 21.88 16.34 -4.75
N HIS A 458 21.42 15.10 -4.57
CA HIS A 458 20.50 14.42 -5.48
C HIS A 458 19.06 14.36 -4.98
N VAL A 459 18.76 14.87 -3.79
CA VAL A 459 17.43 14.79 -3.19
C VAL A 459 16.42 15.62 -4.00
N GLU A 460 15.31 14.99 -4.36
CA GLU A 460 14.18 15.58 -5.08
C GLU A 460 12.96 15.71 -4.14
N THR A 461 12.74 14.73 -3.26
CA THR A 461 11.67 14.75 -2.26
C THR A 461 12.24 14.61 -0.84
N LEU A 462 11.92 15.56 0.03
CA LEU A 462 12.22 15.52 1.46
C LEU A 462 10.93 15.76 2.24
N ALA A 463 10.41 14.71 2.87
CA ALA A 463 9.24 14.77 3.75
C ALA A 463 9.63 14.30 5.14
N LEU A 464 9.54 15.21 6.11
CA LEU A 464 9.89 15.01 7.50
C LEU A 464 8.66 15.33 8.34
N THR A 465 8.22 14.36 9.15
CA THR A 465 7.08 14.51 10.04
C THR A 465 7.45 14.12 11.46
N GLY A 466 7.03 14.92 12.43
CA GLY A 466 7.22 14.67 13.85
C GLY A 466 8.69 14.85 14.29
N TRP A 467 9.26 13.89 15.01
CA TRP A 467 10.60 14.02 15.59
C TRP A 467 11.71 14.16 14.54
N SER A 468 11.51 13.54 13.38
CA SER A 468 12.43 13.66 12.25
C SER A 468 12.51 15.09 11.70
N ALA A 469 11.42 15.86 11.77
CA ALA A 469 11.40 17.27 11.40
C ALA A 469 12.12 18.14 12.43
N LEU A 470 11.90 17.87 13.72
CA LEU A 470 12.49 18.61 14.84
C LEU A 470 14.02 18.46 14.92
N THR A 471 14.52 17.26 14.66
CA THR A 471 15.96 16.94 14.75
C THR A 471 16.73 17.22 13.46
N PHE A 472 16.05 17.52 12.35
CA PHE A 472 16.70 17.73 11.06
C PHE A 472 17.63 18.96 11.05
N HIS A 473 18.84 18.78 10.52
CA HIS A 473 19.80 19.88 10.40
C HIS A 473 19.58 20.64 9.10
N GLN A 474 19.00 21.83 9.21
CA GLN A 474 18.61 22.66 8.07
C GLN A 474 19.74 23.03 7.07
N ALA A 475 21.00 23.12 7.50
CA ALA A 475 22.12 23.38 6.57
C ALA A 475 22.27 22.31 5.47
N THR A 476 21.67 21.13 5.65
CA THR A 476 21.53 20.10 4.61
C THR A 476 20.87 20.65 3.34
N LEU A 477 19.93 21.59 3.48
CA LEU A 477 19.18 22.20 2.38
C LEU A 477 20.06 23.03 1.44
N HIS A 478 21.22 23.53 1.86
CA HIS A 478 22.15 24.25 0.96
C HIS A 478 22.73 23.35 -0.14
N SER A 479 22.78 22.03 0.09
CA SER A 479 23.22 21.06 -0.91
C SER A 479 22.09 20.55 -1.81
N ALA A 480 20.83 20.66 -1.36
CA ALA A 480 19.64 20.06 -1.97
C ALA A 480 19.09 20.86 -3.18
N LYS A 481 19.94 21.18 -4.15
CA LYS A 481 19.58 22.04 -5.30
C LYS A 481 18.53 21.44 -6.24
N ARG A 482 18.31 20.12 -6.17
CA ARG A 482 17.34 19.39 -7.01
C ARG A 482 15.99 19.19 -6.30
N LEU A 483 15.84 19.68 -5.07
CA LEU A 483 14.64 19.50 -4.27
C LEU A 483 13.43 20.11 -4.97
N THR A 484 12.42 19.29 -5.27
CA THR A 484 11.13 19.71 -5.83
C THR A 484 10.06 19.78 -4.77
N THR A 485 10.12 18.91 -3.76
CA THR A 485 9.12 18.83 -2.70
C THR A 485 9.79 18.85 -1.34
N LEU A 486 9.44 19.85 -0.52
CA LEU A 486 9.84 19.95 0.88
C LEU A 486 8.57 19.93 1.75
N ALA A 487 8.47 18.92 2.63
CA ALA A 487 7.45 18.86 3.65
C ALA A 487 8.13 18.73 5.02
N VAL A 488 7.87 19.67 5.92
CA VAL A 488 8.38 19.67 7.30
C VAL A 488 7.19 19.90 8.22
N THR A 489 6.69 18.83 8.79
CA THR A 489 5.39 18.84 9.48
C THR A 489 5.49 18.22 10.86
N LEU A 490 4.55 18.57 11.72
CA LEU A 490 4.16 17.77 12.87
C LEU A 490 2.83 17.09 12.56
N GLU A 491 2.58 15.93 13.18
CA GLU A 491 1.28 15.29 13.05
C GLU A 491 0.22 16.14 13.76
N LEU A 492 -0.90 16.38 13.07
CA LEU A 492 -2.02 17.10 13.63
C LEU A 492 -2.80 16.14 14.51
N ASP A 493 -3.05 16.53 15.77
CA ASP A 493 -4.11 15.87 16.52
C ASP A 493 -5.45 16.28 15.88
N SER A 494 -6.31 15.31 15.59
CA SER A 494 -7.61 15.57 14.97
C SER A 494 -8.50 16.48 15.81
N GLU A 495 -8.28 16.56 17.12
CA GLU A 495 -9.06 17.41 18.03
C GLU A 495 -8.30 18.69 18.43
N ASP A 496 -6.98 18.61 18.61
CA ASP A 496 -6.17 19.67 19.22
C ASP A 496 -5.27 20.45 18.21
N GLY A 497 -5.31 20.15 16.91
CA GLY A 497 -4.49 20.88 15.93
C GLY A 497 -2.98 20.67 16.09
N CYS A 498 -2.19 21.70 15.76
CA CYS A 498 -0.73 21.74 15.85
C CYS A 498 -0.27 22.14 17.26
N PHE A 499 0.74 21.44 17.80
CA PHE A 499 1.45 21.89 18.99
C PHE A 499 2.59 22.85 18.65
N ILE A 500 2.47 24.11 19.07
CA ILE A 500 3.51 25.15 18.96
C ILE A 500 4.02 25.45 20.38
N PRO A 501 5.33 25.32 20.68
CA PRO A 501 5.85 25.69 21.98
C PRO A 501 5.61 27.18 22.28
N PRO A 502 5.46 27.58 23.56
CA PRO A 502 5.28 28.99 23.92
C PRO A 502 6.33 29.88 23.24
N PRO A 503 5.97 31.05 22.66
CA PRO A 503 6.90 31.84 21.86
C PRO A 503 8.20 32.23 22.59
N SER A 504 8.17 32.37 23.91
CA SER A 504 9.35 32.64 24.73
C SER A 504 10.28 31.42 24.87
N GLU A 505 9.73 30.21 25.00
CA GLU A 505 10.50 28.96 24.97
C GLU A 505 11.10 28.76 23.57
N LEU A 506 10.30 28.99 22.52
CA LEU A 506 10.72 28.84 21.14
C LEU A 506 11.88 29.78 20.79
N LYS A 507 11.77 31.08 21.08
CA LYS A 507 12.87 32.06 20.90
C LYS A 507 14.12 31.67 21.69
N TRP A 508 13.95 31.29 22.95
CA TRP A 508 15.07 30.88 23.80
C TRP A 508 15.77 29.62 23.27
N SER A 509 15.01 28.66 22.75
CA SER A 509 15.55 27.43 22.16
C SER A 509 16.37 27.69 20.89
N TYR A 510 16.14 28.81 20.20
CA TYR A 510 16.96 29.26 19.08
C TYR A 510 18.13 30.16 19.50
N GLY A 511 18.37 30.35 20.80
CA GLY A 511 19.41 31.23 21.31
C GLY A 511 19.14 32.72 21.05
N ILE A 512 17.88 33.09 20.79
CA ILE A 512 17.49 34.50 20.62
C ILE A 512 17.32 35.08 22.03
N GLU A 513 18.26 35.94 22.44
CA GLU A 513 18.19 36.63 23.72
C GLU A 513 16.96 37.53 23.78
N ASP A 514 16.17 37.40 24.85
CA ASP A 514 15.09 38.34 25.14
C ASP A 514 15.70 39.51 25.90
N ASP A 515 15.77 40.68 25.26
CA ASP A 515 16.31 41.94 25.83
C ASP A 515 15.65 42.28 27.19
N ASN A 516 14.48 41.71 27.49
CA ASN A 516 13.76 41.91 28.75
C ASN A 516 14.27 41.05 29.93
N ARG A 517 15.20 40.10 29.72
CA ARG A 517 15.72 39.21 30.78
C ARG A 517 16.94 39.76 31.54
N VAL A 518 17.35 41.01 31.27
CA VAL A 518 18.41 41.69 32.01
C VAL A 518 17.94 42.03 33.43
N GLY A 519 17.99 41.09 34.37
CA GLY A 519 17.73 41.42 35.78
C GLY A 519 17.48 40.31 36.80
N THR A 520 17.35 39.04 36.41
CA THR A 520 17.11 37.95 37.38
C THR A 520 18.25 36.93 37.36
N GLU A 521 18.89 36.73 38.52
CA GLU A 521 19.97 35.77 38.80
C GLU A 521 19.53 34.30 38.68
N PHE A 522 18.88 33.91 37.58
CA PHE A 522 18.61 32.52 37.29
C PHE A 522 19.88 31.87 36.74
N GLN A 523 20.32 30.80 37.43
CA GLN A 523 21.36 29.87 36.97
C GLN A 523 21.20 29.65 35.47
N GLU A 524 22.25 29.93 34.69
CA GLU A 524 22.29 29.69 33.25
C GLU A 524 21.79 28.27 32.97
N PRO A 525 20.55 28.10 32.48
CA PRO A 525 20.12 26.80 32.04
C PRO A 525 21.06 26.38 30.90
N PRO A 526 21.40 25.08 30.77
CA PRO A 526 22.24 24.62 29.69
C PRO A 526 21.67 25.13 28.37
N ALA A 527 22.51 25.79 27.57
CA ALA A 527 22.10 26.33 26.28
C ALA A 527 21.47 25.21 25.45
N ILE A 528 20.16 25.29 25.21
CA ILE A 528 19.47 24.39 24.29
C ILE A 528 19.95 24.77 22.89
N LEU A 529 20.77 23.92 22.28
CA LEU A 529 21.29 24.11 20.93
C LEU A 529 20.52 23.21 19.96
N ARG A 530 19.24 23.51 19.71
CA ARG A 530 18.50 22.88 18.60
C ARG A 530 18.87 23.57 17.27
N PRO A 531 18.65 22.93 16.11
CA PRO A 531 18.87 23.58 14.82
C PRO A 531 17.99 24.82 14.69
N GLN A 532 18.59 25.99 14.49
CA GLN A 532 17.86 27.21 14.13
C GLN A 532 17.54 27.17 12.65
N TRP A 533 16.28 27.39 12.28
CA TRP A 533 15.85 27.56 10.89
C TRP A 533 16.20 28.98 10.42
N THR A 534 17.14 29.12 9.48
CA THR A 534 17.69 30.40 8.99
C THR A 534 17.00 30.93 7.75
N TRP A 535 16.24 30.08 7.04
CA TRP A 535 15.43 30.48 5.87
C TRP A 535 16.23 31.22 4.77
N ASP A 536 17.53 30.96 4.66
CA ASP A 536 18.45 31.61 3.72
C ASP A 536 18.81 30.69 2.54
N TRP A 537 18.00 29.64 2.33
CA TRP A 537 18.30 28.63 1.32
C TRP A 537 17.91 29.10 -0.08
N TYR A 538 18.64 28.59 -1.06
CA TYR A 538 18.37 28.78 -2.48
C TYR A 538 17.96 27.45 -3.10
N LEU A 539 16.64 27.26 -3.28
CA LEU A 539 16.01 26.03 -3.76
C LEU A 539 15.30 26.27 -5.10
N PRO A 540 16.04 26.42 -6.20
CA PRO A 540 15.50 26.90 -7.47
C PRO A 540 14.48 25.95 -8.12
N CYS A 541 14.53 24.66 -7.78
CA CYS A 541 13.66 23.63 -8.31
C CYS A 541 12.42 23.37 -7.42
N LEU A 542 12.32 24.00 -6.25
CA LEU A 542 11.24 23.72 -5.31
C LEU A 542 9.91 24.13 -5.92
N THR A 543 9.01 23.15 -6.10
CA THR A 543 7.64 23.35 -6.61
C THR A 543 6.61 23.29 -5.51
N ASP A 544 6.86 22.53 -4.45
CA ASP A 544 5.89 22.29 -3.39
C ASP A 544 6.54 22.43 -2.01
N LEU A 545 5.96 23.29 -1.18
CA LEU A 545 6.38 23.51 0.20
C LEU A 545 5.19 23.34 1.15
N TYR A 546 5.34 22.42 2.10
CA TYR A 546 4.37 22.14 3.14
C TYR A 546 5.02 22.29 4.51
N LEU A 547 4.57 23.25 5.31
CA LEU A 547 5.05 23.48 6.67
C LEU A 547 3.85 23.44 7.62
N THR A 548 4.00 22.78 8.76
CA THR A 548 2.99 22.84 9.82
C THR A 548 3.60 23.23 11.16
N SER A 549 2.75 23.62 12.11
CA SER A 549 3.13 23.97 13.47
C SER A 549 4.24 25.03 13.56
N GLU A 550 5.25 24.85 14.41
CA GLU A 550 6.33 25.81 14.66
C GLU A 550 7.09 26.17 13.38
N PHE A 551 7.17 25.28 12.38
CA PHE A 551 7.86 25.56 11.13
C PHE A 551 7.06 26.55 10.26
N ALA A 552 5.73 26.44 10.28
CA ALA A 552 4.85 27.43 9.66
C ALA A 552 4.84 28.74 10.46
N TYR A 553 4.81 28.67 11.78
CA TYR A 553 4.80 29.83 12.67
C TYR A 553 6.10 30.67 12.58
N CYS A 554 7.26 30.02 12.46
CA CYS A 554 8.57 30.68 12.39
C CYS A 554 9.03 31.03 10.97
N ILE A 555 8.18 30.86 9.96
CA ILE A 555 8.56 31.06 8.57
C ILE A 555 8.96 32.53 8.31
N GLN A 556 10.01 32.73 7.51
CA GLN A 556 10.42 34.05 7.03
C GLN A 556 10.25 34.15 5.53
N PHE A 557 9.20 34.82 5.04
CA PHE A 557 8.83 34.85 3.62
C PHE A 557 9.96 35.26 2.64
N GLN A 558 11.02 35.93 3.12
CA GLN A 558 12.22 36.24 2.36
C GLN A 558 12.85 35.02 1.64
N PHE A 559 12.76 33.81 2.20
CA PHE A 559 13.33 32.61 1.56
C PHE A 559 12.68 32.29 0.21
N LEU A 560 11.45 32.75 -0.01
CA LEU A 560 10.70 32.49 -1.25
C LEU A 560 11.38 33.10 -2.48
N ILE A 561 12.25 34.10 -2.30
CA ILE A 561 13.11 34.65 -3.37
C ILE A 561 14.05 33.57 -3.92
N GLY A 562 14.52 32.68 -3.05
CA GLY A 562 15.33 31.53 -3.42
C GLY A 562 14.53 30.39 -4.08
N CYS A 563 13.21 30.51 -4.18
CA CYS A 563 12.29 29.47 -4.66
C CYS A 563 11.45 29.94 -5.87
N PRO A 564 12.07 30.38 -6.99
CA PRO A 564 11.35 30.94 -8.14
C PRO A 564 10.38 29.97 -8.83
N SER A 565 10.55 28.65 -8.64
CA SER A 565 9.70 27.61 -9.24
C SER A 565 8.50 27.21 -8.36
N LEU A 566 8.32 27.82 -7.18
CA LEU A 566 7.32 27.40 -6.21
C LEU A 566 5.91 27.57 -6.78
N ARG A 567 5.15 26.47 -6.80
CA ARG A 567 3.76 26.39 -7.31
C ARG A 567 2.75 26.19 -6.20
N SER A 568 3.11 25.46 -5.16
CA SER A 568 2.26 25.14 -4.01
C SER A 568 2.95 25.56 -2.72
N LEU A 569 2.28 26.40 -1.94
CA LEU A 569 2.71 26.82 -0.60
C LEU A 569 1.59 26.52 0.38
N ALA A 570 1.84 25.65 1.35
CA ALA A 570 0.89 25.33 2.41
C ALA A 570 1.55 25.52 3.77
N LEU A 571 1.02 26.46 4.55
CA LEU A 571 1.41 26.80 5.90
C LEU A 571 0.22 26.55 6.82
N ASP A 572 0.40 25.69 7.81
CA ASP A 572 -0.64 25.37 8.78
C ASP A 572 -0.13 25.55 10.21
N MET A 573 -0.56 26.61 10.88
CA MET A 573 -0.23 26.91 12.27
C MET A 573 -1.46 26.90 13.17
N HIS A 574 -2.51 26.13 12.81
CA HIS A 574 -3.70 25.99 13.64
C HIS A 574 -3.34 25.34 14.98
N SER A 575 -3.40 26.07 16.10
CA SER A 575 -2.99 25.64 17.46
C SER A 575 -4.12 25.87 18.47
N VAL A 576 -4.27 25.01 19.49
CA VAL A 576 -5.25 25.18 20.58
C VAL A 576 -4.99 26.45 21.39
N ASP A 577 -3.72 26.81 21.55
CA ASP A 577 -3.30 27.91 22.43
C ASP A 577 -3.62 29.30 21.86
N ASN A 578 -4.30 29.35 20.70
CA ASN A 578 -4.65 30.56 19.96
C ASN A 578 -3.42 31.43 19.62
N ASP A 579 -2.27 30.78 19.41
CA ASP A 579 -1.06 31.43 18.92
C ASP A 579 -1.37 32.13 17.61
N CYS A 580 -1.01 33.41 17.54
CA CYS A 580 -1.22 34.24 16.36
C CYS A 580 0.11 34.70 15.78
N LEU A 581 0.15 34.84 14.46
CA LEU A 581 1.23 35.50 13.76
C LEU A 581 0.70 36.82 13.19
N ILE A 582 1.25 37.92 13.69
CA ILE A 582 0.97 39.26 13.16
C ILE A 582 1.91 39.47 11.99
N MET A 583 1.33 39.62 10.81
CA MET A 583 2.12 39.95 9.64
C MET A 583 2.38 41.46 9.58
N ILE A 584 3.63 41.83 9.32
CA ILE A 584 4.07 43.23 9.24
C ILE A 584 4.66 43.54 7.85
N PRO A 585 4.63 44.81 7.39
CA PRO A 585 5.17 45.21 6.08
C PRO A 585 6.59 44.70 5.77
N GLU A 586 7.43 44.57 6.79
CA GLU A 586 8.78 44.04 6.72
C GLU A 586 8.84 42.59 6.22
N ASP A 587 7.78 41.80 6.41
CA ASP A 587 7.70 40.41 5.96
C ASP A 587 7.53 40.28 4.43
N LEU A 588 7.08 41.35 3.74
CA LEU A 588 6.90 41.36 2.27
C LEU A 588 8.14 41.81 1.50
N VAL A 589 9.21 42.17 2.22
CA VAL A 589 10.40 42.72 1.60
C VAL A 589 11.63 41.86 1.87
N ALA A 590 12.42 41.70 0.82
CA ALA A 590 13.75 41.17 0.90
C ALA A 590 14.67 42.18 1.60
N PRO A 591 15.57 41.74 2.50
CA PRO A 591 16.74 42.54 2.82
C PRO A 591 17.50 42.86 1.53
N SER A 592 18.26 43.96 1.51
CA SER A 592 19.12 44.31 0.36
C SER A 592 20.23 43.26 0.22
N ILE A 593 19.95 42.19 -0.55
CA ILE A 593 20.79 40.98 -0.75
C ILE A 593 22.17 41.29 -1.38
N TRP A 594 22.40 42.52 -1.87
CA TRP A 594 23.61 42.89 -2.63
C TRP A 594 24.57 43.85 -1.91
N GLY A 595 24.54 43.89 -0.58
CA GLY A 595 25.57 44.60 0.20
C GLY A 595 25.60 46.13 0.05
N ASP A 596 24.65 46.70 -0.68
CA ASP A 596 24.41 48.13 -0.72
C ASP A 596 23.29 48.48 0.28
N PRO A 597 23.62 48.99 1.48
CA PRO A 597 22.62 49.40 2.46
C PRO A 597 21.76 50.58 1.98
N THR A 598 22.10 51.21 0.85
CA THR A 598 21.34 52.32 0.26
C THR A 598 20.30 51.88 -0.77
N SER A 599 20.32 50.63 -1.25
CA SER A 599 19.27 50.14 -2.14
C SER A 599 17.97 49.94 -1.36
N PRO A 600 16.81 50.39 -1.89
CA PRO A 600 15.54 50.16 -1.23
C PRO A 600 15.24 48.65 -1.14
N PRO A 601 14.61 48.20 -0.04
CA PRO A 601 14.19 46.81 0.11
C PRO A 601 13.34 46.38 -1.09
N ALA A 602 13.68 45.23 -1.68
CA ALA A 602 12.98 44.70 -2.84
C ALA A 602 11.74 43.93 -2.38
N ARG A 603 10.58 44.16 -3.00
CA ARG A 603 9.38 43.37 -2.72
C ARG A 603 9.60 41.91 -3.10
N ILE A 604 9.19 40.99 -2.24
CA ILE A 604 9.19 39.56 -2.55
C ILE A 604 8.10 39.29 -3.59
N VAL A 605 8.43 38.58 -4.66
CA VAL A 605 7.47 38.21 -5.72
C VAL A 605 7.70 36.74 -6.07
N VAL A 606 6.62 35.94 -6.00
CA VAL A 606 6.63 34.50 -6.30
C VAL A 606 5.69 34.25 -7.48
N PRO A 607 6.13 34.52 -8.72
CA PRO A 607 5.26 34.53 -9.89
C PRO A 607 4.76 33.13 -10.29
N SER A 608 5.45 32.08 -9.86
CA SER A 608 5.08 30.69 -10.18
C SER A 608 3.99 30.14 -9.27
N LEU A 609 3.67 30.82 -8.16
CA LEU A 609 2.72 30.29 -7.18
C LEU A 609 1.32 30.18 -7.81
N ARG A 610 0.67 29.05 -7.56
CA ARG A 610 -0.67 28.69 -8.06
C ARG A 610 -1.60 28.28 -6.94
N PHE A 611 -1.08 27.62 -5.91
CA PHE A 611 -1.81 27.22 -4.72
C PHE A 611 -1.20 27.84 -3.46
N LEU A 612 -2.04 28.47 -2.65
CA LEU A 612 -1.66 29.05 -1.36
C LEU A 612 -2.64 28.58 -0.27
N SER A 613 -2.16 27.86 0.73
CA SER A 613 -2.95 27.51 1.92
C SER A 613 -2.30 28.14 3.14
N LEU A 614 -3.01 29.05 3.79
CA LEU A 614 -2.58 29.70 5.04
C LEU A 614 -3.65 29.39 6.09
N ARG A 615 -3.34 28.43 6.96
CA ARG A 615 -4.23 27.97 8.04
C ARG A 615 -3.69 28.35 9.41
N GLY A 616 -4.58 28.61 10.35
CA GLY A 616 -4.24 29.10 11.69
C GLY A 616 -4.48 30.60 11.84
N ARG A 617 -4.07 31.17 12.98
CA ARG A 617 -4.46 32.54 13.35
C ARG A 617 -3.53 33.61 12.77
N TRP A 618 -3.76 33.96 11.51
CA TRP A 618 -3.04 35.03 10.81
C TRP A 618 -3.71 36.38 11.06
N ILE A 619 -3.00 37.35 11.66
CA ILE A 619 -3.53 38.71 11.88
C ILE A 619 -2.97 39.63 10.80
N MET A 620 -3.85 40.16 9.94
CA MET A 620 -3.50 41.19 8.97
C MET A 620 -4.71 42.00 8.51
N ASP A 621 -4.49 43.25 8.11
CA ASP A 621 -5.55 44.10 7.59
C ASP A 621 -5.83 43.86 6.09
N ASP A 622 -6.95 44.42 5.61
CA ASP A 622 -7.40 44.31 4.23
C ASP A 622 -6.38 44.87 3.21
N ALA A 623 -5.64 45.93 3.58
CA ALA A 623 -4.67 46.56 2.68
C ALA A 623 -3.46 45.63 2.49
N TYR A 624 -3.04 44.99 3.56
CA TYR A 624 -1.94 44.05 3.57
C TYR A 624 -2.27 42.75 2.85
N MET A 625 -3.48 42.20 3.05
CA MET A 625 -3.98 41.08 2.24
C MET A 625 -3.93 41.43 0.75
N LEU A 626 -4.38 42.63 0.35
CA LEU A 626 -4.31 43.07 -1.04
C LEU A 626 -2.87 43.06 -1.56
N ASP A 627 -1.92 43.54 -0.77
CA ASP A 627 -0.52 43.55 -1.14
C ASP A 627 0.07 42.14 -1.28
N ILE A 628 -0.24 41.21 -0.37
CA ILE A 628 0.18 39.81 -0.50
C ILE A 628 -0.36 39.20 -1.80
N MET A 629 -1.68 39.29 -2.00
CA MET A 629 -2.34 38.51 -3.04
C MET A 629 -2.13 39.08 -4.44
N THR A 630 -1.94 40.39 -4.57
CA THR A 630 -1.78 41.03 -5.87
C THR A 630 -0.33 41.31 -6.23
N GLY A 631 0.53 41.58 -5.23
CA GLY A 631 1.93 41.90 -5.48
C GLY A 631 2.87 40.73 -5.25
N MET A 632 2.74 40.03 -4.11
CA MET A 632 3.64 38.91 -3.79
C MET A 632 3.27 37.65 -4.59
N PHE A 633 1.98 37.36 -4.77
CA PHE A 633 1.48 36.17 -5.45
C PHE A 633 0.61 36.48 -6.68
N PRO A 634 1.15 37.17 -7.69
CA PRO A 634 0.36 37.77 -8.77
C PRO A 634 -0.41 36.79 -9.67
N ASN A 635 -0.04 35.50 -9.66
CA ASN A 635 -0.60 34.47 -10.54
C ASN A 635 -1.32 33.35 -9.78
N LEU A 636 -1.74 33.60 -8.55
CA LEU A 636 -2.40 32.63 -7.69
C LEU A 636 -3.75 32.19 -8.28
N GLU A 637 -4.03 30.88 -8.23
CA GLU A 637 -5.26 30.27 -8.78
C GLU A 637 -6.20 29.80 -7.67
N ASP A 638 -5.64 29.07 -6.70
CA ASP A 638 -6.39 28.44 -5.63
C ASP A 638 -5.81 28.87 -4.29
N TRP A 639 -6.68 29.23 -3.34
CA TRP A 639 -6.24 29.68 -2.04
C TRP A 639 -7.20 29.34 -0.90
N VAL A 640 -6.61 28.99 0.24
CA VAL A 640 -7.29 28.60 1.47
C VAL A 640 -6.88 29.57 2.58
N LEU A 641 -7.85 30.29 3.11
CA LEU A 641 -7.71 31.29 4.17
C LEU A 641 -8.48 30.80 5.40
N ASP A 642 -7.79 30.10 6.29
CA ASP A 642 -8.42 29.46 7.44
C ASP A 642 -7.91 30.07 8.75
N GLY A 643 -8.81 30.65 9.55
CA GLY A 643 -8.48 31.23 10.86
C GLY A 643 -7.92 32.66 10.82
N TRP A 644 -8.04 33.38 9.71
CA TRP A 644 -7.52 34.75 9.61
C TRP A 644 -8.36 35.75 10.40
N GLU A 645 -7.70 36.71 11.04
CA GLU A 645 -8.29 37.82 11.80
C GLU A 645 -8.04 39.16 11.13
N ASP A 646 -8.88 40.16 11.44
CA ASP A 646 -8.85 41.53 10.92
C ASP A 646 -9.07 41.69 9.40
N ILE A 647 -9.37 40.59 8.71
CA ILE A 647 -9.86 40.61 7.32
C ILE A 647 -11.37 40.75 7.29
N THR A 648 -11.83 41.62 6.39
CA THR A 648 -13.25 41.78 6.09
C THR A 648 -13.63 41.12 4.77
N LEU A 649 -14.92 40.78 4.63
CA LEU A 649 -15.47 40.36 3.34
C LEU A 649 -15.21 41.42 2.26
N ARG A 650 -15.31 42.71 2.61
CA ARG A 650 -15.02 43.82 1.69
C ARG A 650 -13.57 43.75 1.17
N GLY A 651 -12.60 43.51 2.05
CA GLY A 651 -11.21 43.30 1.68
C GLY A 651 -11.06 42.15 0.69
N LEU A 652 -11.65 40.99 1.00
CA LEU A 652 -11.58 39.81 0.13
C LEU A 652 -12.15 40.10 -1.26
N ILE A 653 -13.30 40.76 -1.33
CA ILE A 653 -13.90 41.15 -2.60
C ILE A 653 -13.03 42.18 -3.34
N ALA A 654 -12.39 43.11 -2.65
CA ALA A 654 -11.46 44.06 -3.25
C ALA A 654 -10.28 43.35 -3.92
N VAL A 655 -9.70 42.33 -3.28
CA VAL A 655 -8.64 41.49 -3.87
C VAL A 655 -9.11 40.80 -5.15
N LEU A 656 -10.26 40.12 -5.07
CA LEU A 656 -10.82 39.36 -6.19
C LEU A 656 -11.17 40.26 -7.38
N ARG A 657 -11.58 41.50 -7.12
CA ARG A 657 -11.90 42.49 -8.17
C ARG A 657 -10.67 43.16 -8.76
N THR A 658 -9.63 43.43 -7.97
CA THR A 658 -8.43 44.14 -8.42
C THR A 658 -7.68 43.39 -9.54
N GLN A 659 -7.75 42.06 -9.55
CA GLN A 659 -7.08 41.22 -10.56
C GLN A 659 -7.90 40.97 -11.84
N GLN A 660 -9.08 41.57 -12.01
CA GLN A 660 -10.05 41.15 -13.04
C GLN A 660 -9.60 41.09 -14.53
N PRO A 661 -8.59 41.84 -15.02
CA PRO A 661 -8.12 41.63 -16.40
C PRO A 661 -7.19 40.41 -16.54
N THR A 662 -6.54 39.99 -15.46
CA THR A 662 -5.47 38.98 -15.41
C THR A 662 -5.79 37.82 -14.45
N SER A 663 -6.98 37.81 -13.86
CA SER A 663 -7.31 36.95 -12.73
C SER A 663 -7.22 35.48 -13.11
N HIS A 664 -6.32 34.78 -12.44
CA HIS A 664 -6.16 33.33 -12.50
C HIS A 664 -6.96 32.62 -11.41
N TYR A 665 -7.61 33.37 -10.51
CA TYR A 665 -8.36 32.81 -9.38
C TYR A 665 -9.49 31.88 -9.88
N LYS A 666 -9.49 30.66 -9.37
CA LYS A 666 -10.52 29.63 -9.63
C LYS A 666 -11.32 29.37 -8.35
N THR A 667 -10.60 29.15 -7.25
CA THR A 667 -11.20 28.63 -6.01
C THR A 667 -10.67 29.38 -4.80
N VAL A 668 -11.58 29.87 -3.95
CA VAL A 668 -11.24 30.48 -2.66
C VAL A 668 -11.97 29.72 -1.56
N PHE A 669 -11.24 29.25 -0.56
CA PHE A 669 -11.82 28.70 0.66
C PHE A 669 -11.55 29.68 1.79
N THR A 670 -12.59 30.05 2.55
CA THR A 670 -12.46 31.01 3.64
C THR A 670 -13.32 30.65 4.84
N SER A 671 -12.78 30.87 6.03
CA SER A 671 -13.49 30.77 7.31
C SER A 671 -14.14 32.09 7.75
N LEU A 672 -14.24 33.09 6.87
CA LEU A 672 -14.95 34.34 7.17
C LEU A 672 -16.43 34.07 7.51
N ALA A 673 -17.04 34.95 8.30
CA ALA A 673 -18.47 34.89 8.56
C ALA A 673 -19.27 34.93 7.24
N LEU A 674 -20.39 34.19 7.21
CA LEU A 674 -21.28 34.20 6.04
C LEU A 674 -21.76 35.64 5.77
N PRO A 675 -21.80 36.06 4.50
CA PRO A 675 -22.30 37.39 4.14
C PRO A 675 -23.75 37.54 4.58
N SER A 676 -24.07 38.68 5.21
CA SER A 676 -25.46 39.09 5.43
C SER A 676 -26.16 39.40 4.10
N GLU A 677 -27.50 39.42 4.07
CA GLU A 677 -28.23 39.74 2.83
C GLU A 677 -27.87 41.13 2.29
N GLN A 678 -27.59 42.10 3.18
CA GLN A 678 -27.14 43.43 2.81
C GLN A 678 -25.75 43.41 2.15
N GLU A 679 -24.82 42.60 2.66
CA GLU A 679 -23.48 42.45 2.08
C GLU A 679 -23.50 41.64 0.78
N GLU A 680 -24.38 40.64 0.66
CA GLU A 680 -24.64 39.94 -0.60
C GLU A 680 -25.04 40.94 -1.70
N GLU A 681 -25.95 41.88 -1.38
CA GLU A 681 -26.39 42.94 -2.29
C GLU A 681 -25.29 43.99 -2.53
N GLU A 682 -24.65 44.51 -1.48
CA GLU A 682 -23.61 45.55 -1.56
C GLU A 682 -22.39 45.08 -2.38
N PHE A 683 -21.97 43.83 -2.20
CA PHE A 683 -20.75 43.30 -2.82
C PHE A 683 -21.03 42.41 -4.04
N GLY A 684 -22.29 42.22 -4.43
CA GLY A 684 -22.66 41.39 -5.59
C GLY A 684 -22.28 39.92 -5.42
N VAL A 685 -22.47 39.38 -4.21
CA VAL A 685 -22.14 37.99 -3.86
C VAL A 685 -23.42 37.15 -3.97
N LEU A 686 -23.45 36.21 -4.91
CA LEU A 686 -24.62 35.39 -5.21
C LEU A 686 -24.43 33.95 -4.73
N ARG A 687 -25.37 33.44 -3.93
CA ARG A 687 -25.43 32.01 -3.58
C ARG A 687 -25.59 31.18 -4.86
N LYS A 688 -24.87 30.08 -4.98
CA LYS A 688 -24.95 29.17 -6.14
C LYS A 688 -26.38 28.70 -6.45
N THR A 689 -27.22 28.57 -5.42
CA THR A 689 -28.64 28.18 -5.53
C THR A 689 -29.55 29.28 -6.10
N ARG A 690 -29.11 30.54 -6.10
CA ARG A 690 -29.88 31.71 -6.55
C ARG A 690 -29.53 32.17 -7.97
N ILE A 691 -28.55 31.54 -8.63
CA ILE A 691 -28.07 31.93 -9.96
C ILE A 691 -29.13 31.58 -11.02
N THR A 692 -29.67 32.59 -11.70
CA THR A 692 -30.77 32.44 -12.69
C THR A 692 -30.28 32.28 -14.13
N GLY A 693 -28.96 32.35 -14.36
CA GLY A 693 -28.32 32.14 -15.66
C GLY A 693 -28.16 33.40 -16.53
N HIS A 694 -28.66 34.55 -16.08
CA HIS A 694 -28.53 35.83 -16.79
C HIS A 694 -27.42 36.74 -16.24
N GLU A 695 -26.84 36.42 -15.08
CA GLU A 695 -25.77 37.22 -14.47
C GLU A 695 -24.42 36.97 -15.15
N VAL A 696 -23.63 38.03 -15.37
CA VAL A 696 -22.22 37.92 -15.75
C VAL A 696 -21.42 37.73 -14.45
N LEU A 697 -20.87 36.52 -14.29
CA LEU A 697 -20.17 36.12 -13.08
C LEU A 697 -18.65 36.12 -13.28
N LEU A 698 -17.92 36.43 -12.22
CA LEU A 698 -16.49 36.16 -12.14
C LEU A 698 -16.24 34.65 -12.17
N PRO A 699 -15.11 34.21 -12.78
CA PRO A 699 -14.73 32.80 -12.84
C PRO A 699 -14.20 32.27 -11.49
N VAL A 700 -14.60 32.87 -10.37
CA VAL A 700 -14.17 32.52 -9.02
C VAL A 700 -15.33 31.92 -8.24
N THR A 701 -15.05 30.81 -7.56
CA THR A 701 -15.99 30.22 -6.60
C THR A 701 -15.43 30.41 -5.18
N VAL A 702 -16.24 31.01 -4.30
CA VAL A 702 -15.89 31.22 -2.88
C VAL A 702 -16.67 30.24 -2.02
N TYR A 703 -15.95 29.48 -1.22
CA TYR A 703 -16.46 28.47 -0.30
C TYR A 703 -16.32 28.98 1.13
N PHE A 704 -17.45 29.05 1.84
CA PHE A 704 -17.51 29.38 3.26
C PHE A 704 -17.78 28.10 4.04
N TYR A 705 -16.97 27.83 5.05
CA TYR A 705 -17.09 26.66 5.93
C TYR A 705 -16.97 27.10 7.40
N ASP A 706 -17.55 26.31 8.29
CA ASP A 706 -17.49 26.54 9.74
C ASP A 706 -16.37 25.69 10.35
N ILE A 707 -15.66 26.27 11.31
CA ILE A 707 -14.54 25.63 12.01
C ILE A 707 -15.13 24.86 13.21
N PRO A 708 -14.60 23.68 13.58
CA PRO A 708 -13.37 23.06 13.08
C PRO A 708 -13.55 21.95 12.04
N TYR A 709 -14.78 21.57 11.69
CA TYR A 709 -15.04 20.30 10.99
C TYR A 709 -15.00 20.37 9.45
N GLY A 710 -14.71 21.54 8.85
CA GLY A 710 -14.50 21.66 7.41
C GLY A 710 -15.73 21.34 6.55
N GLU A 711 -16.94 21.34 7.12
CA GLU A 711 -18.16 21.17 6.35
C GLU A 711 -18.39 22.41 5.48
N ILE A 712 -18.38 22.21 4.16
CA ILE A 712 -18.70 23.27 3.20
C ILE A 712 -20.19 23.60 3.35
N HIS A 713 -20.50 24.73 3.98
CA HIS A 713 -21.89 25.13 4.18
C HIS A 713 -22.49 25.77 2.93
N THR A 714 -21.77 26.70 2.30
CA THR A 714 -22.35 27.48 1.20
C THR A 714 -21.30 27.86 0.16
N VAL A 715 -21.72 27.79 -1.11
CA VAL A 715 -20.92 28.15 -2.28
C VAL A 715 -21.46 29.44 -2.88
N TYR A 716 -20.59 30.43 -3.07
CA TYR A 716 -20.92 31.71 -3.65
C TYR A 716 -20.15 31.97 -4.95
N ARG A 717 -20.75 32.77 -5.83
CA ARG A 717 -20.11 33.36 -7.02
C ARG A 717 -20.28 34.87 -6.99
N LEU A 718 -19.39 35.58 -7.66
CA LEU A 718 -19.37 37.05 -7.68
C LEU A 718 -19.85 37.58 -9.01
N THR A 719 -20.60 38.69 -9.03
CA THR A 719 -20.94 39.38 -10.28
C THR A 719 -19.77 40.26 -10.74
N THR A 720 -19.67 40.50 -12.05
CA THR A 720 -18.66 41.42 -12.62
C THR A 720 -19.00 42.90 -12.43
N GLY A 721 -20.22 43.22 -11.97
CA GLY A 721 -20.71 44.58 -11.85
C GLY A 721 -21.30 44.87 -10.49
N VAL A 722 -20.63 45.76 -9.74
CA VAL A 722 -21.17 46.72 -8.76
C VAL A 722 -20.29 47.96 -8.82
#